data_AF-A0A9P6KZ39-F1
#
_entry.id   AF-A0A9P6KZ39-F1
#
_cell.length_a   1.000
_cell.length_b   1.000
_cell.length_c   1.000
_cell.angle_alpha   90.00
_cell.angle_beta   90.00
_cell.angle_gamma   90.00
#
_symmetry.space_group_name_H-M   'P 1'
#
loop_
_entity.id
_entity.type
_entity.pdbx_description
1 polymer ?
#
loop_
_entity_poly.entity_id
_entity_poly.type
_entity_poly.pdbx_seq_one_letter_code
_entity_poly.pdbx_strand_id
1 'polypeptide(L)'
;MNKLEKFFNTLHNSQSRVLKKYTTQELVGQIKEYVDYTPYICKNIYRLLISQSSEDRVNGASILKSIMFQFRLATDFKIEYTDNKDEYFSCTGEEFVAEPKRSVKEQTRLVKAMADLEHVDVKIVNEIDFKAHTEFKIKKQKVKDKEIENIFDFFENLTANLLNYEWNKRHGAFLAYTAMFSQAWNGDREIKVDSTLFMKIYEILKNDKFNDFVEDKTTAPVREAAAELLACIYPRIPVREETILDELYRFLQDADWQTQYSGLVALRSLRKYIKKKRELCSLLESLLVDSDEDVKFLSADLLSSLVEYCDRERVGEKCWENIKDEEEIAVSKTSIIQLLSLTGYKIEENIEYLFPCFSSPVVEVRKSVLEMVRGIENESIDFLVAESILLDEKEEVRELAVGVLRGKSLSKNFLNHFMRILSQSLYEPYSHNDFVSYDELMFTKSGVKLIGEDTILKNRIRLFEVMKDSSGSSSMKEDTAIGMVFNILYKLFSKDSKEGTTKRFKEVEDLEVEDLEVENLYKKCKDLRLLPLKELRNIISSTTNNIASSTTIHPMGDPIYRDYLRLRTLLEFPKVGIEIFKKETCVDFLRIYSNLLFEHKRELEIDLFIEEAYSKLVEGDEYDNLRIFFRVFGYEAISRMRFTATSGIPSSRLVFFGKTLEIYRENFGELGSLFEEAYKARYFPVLKEFVKDLKYGEEFVNKILEDEDLDLLSGVIEELDHSFYPLFIKPLLRRMSSSTSSKLDIGTTGTTTIGTSGTTGTTTLGTSGTTTIGTTTLATSGTFSYIVPRLTFEINRNISKDFSKKILKAKESLEALLDISKVPEYTCRCPTSLVLRGYQVEGVKWISFLFSFNLNGILADDMGLGKTIQVLYFVCSEIYQTNKQVLVLCPSSLTGHWVSEVQRHFPQVSVSLYKKKSTTATSITVVSYDMFRNDYQNFTTREWFYVVLDEGHVLRNPNTLLYSRICLLRSPHKLILTGTPVHNSLDDLVSIFHFIMPNYLSKDDIHKTTTKTTTTKTTTK
;
A
#
# COMPACT_ATOMS: atom_id res chain seq x y z
N MET A 1 25.66 1.85 21.16
CA MET A 1 25.65 0.37 21.25
C MET A 1 24.26 -0.22 21.44
N ASN A 2 23.57 -0.03 22.57
CA ASN A 2 22.26 -0.66 22.83
C ASN A 2 21.20 -0.40 21.74
N LYS A 3 21.20 0.80 21.12
CA LYS A 3 20.34 1.11 19.97
C LYS A 3 20.67 0.26 18.72
N LEU A 4 21.96 0.16 18.37
CA LEU A 4 22.44 -0.68 17.25
C LEU A 4 22.12 -2.15 17.48
N GLU A 5 22.33 -2.65 18.70
CA GLU A 5 22.02 -4.02 19.07
C GLU A 5 20.52 -4.31 18.94
N LYS A 6 19.65 -3.38 19.36
CA LYS A 6 18.21 -3.49 19.15
C LYS A 6 17.84 -3.53 17.67
N PHE A 7 18.46 -2.70 16.82
CA PHE A 7 18.23 -2.72 15.38
C PHE A 7 18.65 -4.05 14.74
N PHE A 8 19.87 -4.52 15.00
CA PHE A 8 20.35 -5.79 14.44
C PHE A 8 19.59 -7.01 14.99
N ASN A 9 19.22 -7.02 16.27
CA ASN A 9 18.35 -8.07 16.83
C ASN A 9 16.98 -8.08 16.17
N THR A 10 16.41 -6.91 15.85
CA THR A 10 15.15 -6.82 15.11
C THR A 10 15.30 -7.33 13.68
N LEU A 11 16.40 -6.99 13.00
CA LEU A 11 16.69 -7.47 11.64
C LEU A 11 16.87 -9.00 11.59
N HIS A 12 17.60 -9.57 12.55
CA HIS A 12 17.85 -11.02 12.61
C HIS A 12 16.61 -11.83 12.98
N ASN A 13 15.78 -11.34 13.91
CA ASN A 13 14.66 -12.13 14.46
C ASN A 13 13.32 -11.88 13.76
N SER A 14 13.16 -10.78 13.03
CA SER A 14 11.88 -10.47 12.38
C SER A 14 11.61 -11.43 11.21
N GLN A 15 10.34 -11.82 11.05
CA GLN A 15 9.86 -12.58 9.89
C GLN A 15 9.13 -11.71 8.86
N SER A 16 8.81 -10.46 9.22
CA SER A 16 8.12 -9.51 8.36
C SER A 16 9.09 -8.78 7.44
N ARG A 17 8.89 -8.93 6.11
CA ARG A 17 9.66 -8.23 5.06
C ARG A 17 9.63 -6.71 5.25
N VAL A 18 8.44 -6.16 5.54
CA VAL A 18 8.22 -4.72 5.72
C VAL A 18 9.00 -4.18 6.91
N LEU A 19 8.99 -4.92 8.03
CA LEU A 19 9.72 -4.51 9.23
C LEU A 19 11.23 -4.50 8.97
N LYS A 20 11.76 -5.53 8.31
CA LYS A 20 13.17 -5.58 7.91
C LYS A 20 13.56 -4.40 7.03
N LYS A 21 12.76 -4.11 6.01
CA LYS A 21 13.01 -3.00 5.08
C LYS A 21 12.98 -1.64 5.79
N TYR A 22 11.97 -1.41 6.63
CA TYR A 22 11.84 -0.18 7.41
C TYR A 22 13.02 0.00 8.38
N THR A 23 13.33 -1.04 9.17
CA THR A 23 14.47 -1.01 10.10
C THR A 23 15.79 -0.82 9.37
N THR A 24 15.95 -1.39 8.18
CA THR A 24 17.14 -1.18 7.33
C THR A 24 17.22 0.26 6.86
N GLN A 25 16.13 0.86 6.39
CA GLN A 25 16.10 2.27 5.96
C GLN A 25 16.41 3.23 7.12
N GLU A 26 15.85 2.97 8.30
CA GLU A 26 16.13 3.75 9.51
C GLU A 26 17.60 3.64 9.93
N LEU A 27 18.14 2.41 9.96
CA LEU A 27 19.55 2.16 10.27
C LEU A 27 20.47 2.83 9.25
N VAL A 28 20.16 2.76 7.96
CA VAL A 28 20.90 3.45 6.88
C VAL A 28 20.88 4.96 7.07
N GLY A 29 19.73 5.54 7.42
CA GLY A 29 19.61 6.97 7.71
C GLY A 29 20.47 7.42 8.89
N GLN A 30 20.55 6.61 9.94
CA GLN A 30 21.32 6.90 11.16
C GLN A 30 22.78 6.43 11.11
N ILE A 31 23.21 5.73 10.06
CA ILE A 31 24.53 5.06 10.07
C ILE A 31 25.71 6.03 10.16
N LYS A 32 25.53 7.27 9.70
CA LYS A 32 26.51 8.36 9.81
C LYS A 32 26.78 8.79 11.25
N GLU A 33 25.86 8.52 12.17
CA GLU A 33 26.02 8.82 13.60
C GLU A 33 26.82 7.73 14.34
N TYR A 34 26.99 6.55 13.74
CA TYR A 34 27.57 5.36 14.37
C TYR A 34 28.93 4.95 13.79
N VAL A 35 29.67 5.89 13.20
CA VAL A 35 30.95 5.65 12.51
C VAL A 35 31.95 4.89 13.38
N ASP A 36 32.02 5.19 14.68
CA ASP A 36 32.98 4.60 15.61
C ASP A 36 32.79 3.09 15.86
N TYR A 37 31.61 2.54 15.54
CA TYR A 37 31.28 1.13 15.78
C TYR A 37 31.40 0.25 14.53
N THR A 38 32.22 0.67 13.55
CA THR A 38 32.37 -0.03 12.26
C THR A 38 32.62 -1.54 12.38
N PRO A 39 33.52 -2.06 13.25
CA PRO A 39 33.77 -3.49 13.36
C PRO A 39 32.55 -4.29 13.81
N TYR A 40 31.79 -3.78 14.78
CA TYR A 40 30.54 -4.39 15.25
C TYR A 40 29.47 -4.39 14.16
N ILE A 41 29.38 -3.30 13.39
CA ILE A 41 28.47 -3.18 12.25
C ILE A 41 28.84 -4.21 11.17
N CYS A 42 30.11 -4.30 10.78
CA CYS A 42 30.60 -5.28 9.79
C CYS A 42 30.30 -6.73 10.19
N LYS A 43 30.46 -7.08 11.48
CA LYS A 43 30.14 -8.42 11.99
C LYS A 43 28.66 -8.78 11.80
N ASN A 44 27.74 -7.84 12.06
CA ASN A 44 26.31 -8.08 11.88
C ASN A 44 25.90 -8.04 10.40
N ILE A 45 26.51 -7.17 9.59
CA ILE A 45 26.35 -7.17 8.13
C ILE A 45 26.76 -8.53 7.56
N TYR A 46 27.90 -9.10 7.98
CA TYR A 46 28.34 -10.41 7.52
C TYR A 46 27.31 -11.51 7.80
N ARG A 47 26.72 -11.51 9.00
CA ARG A 47 25.64 -12.45 9.36
C ARG A 47 24.43 -12.34 8.44
N LEU A 48 24.06 -11.13 8.03
CA LEU A 48 22.98 -10.90 7.06
C LEU A 48 23.36 -11.39 5.65
N LEU A 49 24.61 -11.14 5.22
CA LEU A 49 25.10 -11.52 3.89
C LEU A 49 25.21 -13.03 3.69
N ILE A 50 25.46 -13.81 4.74
CA ILE A 50 25.50 -15.29 4.66
C ILE A 50 24.13 -15.97 4.88
N SER A 51 23.08 -15.19 5.20
CA SER A 51 21.74 -15.71 5.45
C SER A 51 21.19 -16.45 4.23
N GLN A 52 20.36 -17.48 4.47
CA GLN A 52 19.62 -18.17 3.41
C GLN A 52 18.52 -17.30 2.79
N SER A 53 18.01 -16.31 3.53
CA SER A 53 17.02 -15.36 3.03
C SER A 53 17.66 -14.37 2.04
N SER A 54 17.12 -14.29 0.81
CA SER A 54 17.57 -13.32 -0.20
C SER A 54 17.41 -11.87 0.27
N GLU A 55 16.34 -11.58 0.99
CA GLU A 55 16.06 -10.25 1.53
C GLU A 55 17.09 -9.80 2.58
N ASP A 56 17.54 -10.72 3.44
CA ASP A 56 18.57 -10.41 4.43
C ASP A 56 19.89 -10.04 3.75
N ARG A 57 20.25 -10.74 2.67
CA ARG A 57 21.46 -10.46 1.90
C ARG A 57 21.40 -9.10 1.23
N VAL A 58 20.26 -8.76 0.61
CA VAL A 58 20.04 -7.43 0.00
C VAL A 58 20.07 -6.32 1.06
N ASN A 59 19.45 -6.53 2.21
CA ASN A 59 19.48 -5.58 3.32
C ASN A 59 20.91 -5.39 3.85
N GLY A 60 21.66 -6.49 4.05
CA GLY A 60 23.07 -6.45 4.43
C GLY A 60 23.93 -5.65 3.44
N ALA A 61 23.74 -5.87 2.14
CA ALA A 61 24.43 -5.13 1.08
C ALA A 61 24.06 -3.63 1.07
N SER A 62 22.79 -3.29 1.34
CA SER A 62 22.33 -1.90 1.45
C SER A 62 22.95 -1.15 2.64
N ILE A 63 23.05 -1.82 3.79
CA ILE A 63 23.73 -1.28 4.98
C ILE A 63 25.23 -1.09 4.66
N LEU A 64 25.86 -2.08 4.00
CA LEU A 64 27.26 -1.99 3.57
C LEU A 64 27.49 -0.79 2.63
N LYS A 65 26.62 -0.60 1.64
CA LYS A 65 26.68 0.54 0.71
C LYS A 65 26.72 1.88 1.45
N SER A 66 26.03 1.96 2.58
CA SER A 66 25.88 3.18 3.37
C SER A 66 27.11 3.51 4.24
N ILE A 67 27.96 2.53 4.55
CA ILE A 67 29.24 2.75 5.25
C ILE A 67 30.42 3.02 4.32
N MET A 68 30.24 2.84 3.00
CA MET A 68 31.34 2.89 2.03
C MET A 68 32.04 4.25 1.91
N PHE A 69 31.38 5.35 2.30
CA PHE A 69 32.01 6.68 2.27
C PHE A 69 33.25 6.79 3.17
N GLN A 70 33.42 5.88 4.14
CA GLN A 70 34.56 5.87 5.06
C GLN A 70 35.82 5.24 4.46
N PHE A 71 35.68 4.53 3.33
CA PHE A 71 36.74 3.72 2.77
C PHE A 71 37.21 4.22 1.40
N ARG A 72 38.50 4.03 1.15
CA ARG A 72 39.15 4.16 -0.15
C ARG A 72 39.56 2.78 -0.63
N LEU A 73 39.13 2.37 -1.82
CA LEU A 73 39.50 1.07 -2.38
C LEU A 73 40.74 1.21 -3.28
N ALA A 74 41.78 0.44 -2.97
CA ALA A 74 42.95 0.27 -3.83
C ALA A 74 42.70 -0.92 -4.76
N THR A 75 42.59 -0.64 -6.06
CA THR A 75 42.27 -1.63 -7.10
C THR A 75 43.49 -1.92 -7.98
N ASP A 76 43.90 -3.18 -8.02
CA ASP A 76 44.93 -3.71 -8.92
C ASP A 76 44.41 -5.00 -9.56
N PHE A 77 43.70 -4.89 -10.68
CA PHE A 77 43.00 -6.03 -11.30
C PHE A 77 43.92 -6.78 -12.26
N LYS A 78 44.13 -8.08 -11.99
CA LYS A 78 44.76 -9.01 -12.93
C LYS A 78 43.69 -9.62 -13.82
N ILE A 79 43.81 -9.40 -15.14
CA ILE A 79 42.91 -9.98 -16.14
C ILE A 79 43.55 -11.28 -16.63
N GLU A 80 43.11 -12.39 -16.05
CA GLU A 80 43.51 -13.73 -16.46
C GLU A 80 42.23 -14.56 -16.63
N TYR A 81 42.18 -15.39 -17.68
CA TYR A 81 41.07 -16.28 -17.96
C TYR A 81 41.44 -17.67 -17.45
N THR A 82 40.79 -18.13 -16.39
CA THR A 82 41.08 -19.41 -15.75
C THR A 82 40.20 -20.52 -16.34
N ASP A 83 40.82 -21.62 -16.76
CA ASP A 83 40.12 -22.86 -17.15
C ASP A 83 40.11 -23.87 -15.98
N ASN A 84 39.62 -23.43 -14.83
CA ASN A 84 39.38 -24.34 -13.70
C ASN A 84 38.22 -25.28 -14.02
N LYS A 85 38.34 -26.55 -13.61
CA LYS A 85 37.29 -27.58 -13.76
C LYS A 85 36.32 -27.64 -12.58
N ASP A 86 36.31 -26.63 -11.72
CA ASP A 86 35.47 -26.61 -10.53
C ASP A 86 34.06 -26.14 -10.87
N GLU A 87 33.09 -27.06 -10.86
CA GLU A 87 31.66 -26.73 -10.92
C GLU A 87 31.09 -26.31 -9.56
N TYR A 88 30.16 -25.34 -9.59
CA TYR A 88 29.44 -24.81 -8.43
C TYR A 88 27.93 -25.08 -8.54
N PHE A 89 27.33 -25.49 -7.42
CA PHE A 89 25.91 -25.83 -7.31
C PHE A 89 25.27 -25.11 -6.11
N SER A 90 24.15 -25.62 -5.59
CA SER A 90 23.49 -25.10 -4.39
C SER A 90 24.34 -25.30 -3.12
N CYS A 91 24.83 -26.52 -2.88
CA CYS A 91 25.65 -26.87 -1.72
C CYS A 91 26.65 -28.00 -2.05
N THR A 92 27.44 -28.44 -1.07
CA THR A 92 28.43 -29.54 -1.21
C THR A 92 27.79 -30.92 -1.38
N GLY A 93 26.52 -31.08 -0.98
CA GLY A 93 25.78 -32.34 -1.04
C GLY A 93 26.14 -33.37 0.03
N GLU A 94 27.03 -33.04 0.99
CA GLU A 94 27.43 -33.94 2.09
C GLU A 94 26.23 -34.44 2.92
N GLU A 95 25.18 -33.62 3.05
CA GLU A 95 23.95 -33.94 3.80
C GLU A 95 23.12 -35.07 3.16
N PHE A 96 23.30 -35.32 1.86
CA PHE A 96 22.52 -36.32 1.12
C PHE A 96 23.17 -37.72 1.14
N VAL A 97 24.38 -37.86 1.68
CA VAL A 97 25.14 -39.12 1.74
C VAL A 97 24.77 -39.91 3.00
N ALA A 98 23.48 -40.11 3.20
CA ALA A 98 22.94 -40.89 4.31
C ALA A 98 22.05 -42.01 3.77
N GLU A 99 22.03 -43.16 4.46
CA GLU A 99 21.06 -44.21 4.14
C GLU A 99 19.63 -43.66 4.29
N PRO A 100 18.70 -44.06 3.40
CA PRO A 100 17.32 -43.60 3.48
C PRO A 100 16.73 -43.97 4.83
N LYS A 101 16.39 -42.95 5.64
CA LYS A 101 15.96 -43.10 7.04
C LYS A 101 14.65 -43.88 7.22
N ARG A 102 13.89 -44.11 6.14
CA ARG A 102 12.52 -44.65 6.16
C ARG A 102 12.39 -45.84 5.22
N SER A 103 11.57 -46.82 5.62
CA SER A 103 11.28 -47.99 4.78
C SER A 103 10.52 -47.61 3.51
N VAL A 104 10.63 -48.40 2.44
CA VAL A 104 9.88 -48.21 1.19
C VAL A 104 8.38 -48.06 1.44
N LYS A 105 7.82 -48.85 2.37
CA LYS A 105 6.41 -48.79 2.76
C LYS A 105 6.01 -47.44 3.36
N GLU A 106 6.86 -46.86 4.20
CA GLU A 106 6.63 -45.52 4.78
C GLU A 106 6.80 -44.42 3.73
N GLN A 107 7.76 -44.56 2.82
CA GLN A 107 7.94 -43.64 1.71
C GLN A 107 6.71 -43.64 0.79
N THR A 108 6.14 -44.80 0.46
CA THR A 108 4.87 -44.89 -0.29
C THR A 108 3.73 -44.21 0.46
N ARG A 109 3.63 -44.37 1.78
CA ARG A 109 2.60 -43.70 2.58
C ARG A 109 2.77 -42.17 2.54
N LEU A 110 4.00 -41.68 2.59
CA LEU A 110 4.29 -40.24 2.50
C LEU A 110 3.96 -39.67 1.13
N VAL A 111 4.31 -40.39 0.05
CA VAL A 111 3.93 -39.98 -1.31
C VAL A 111 2.41 -39.90 -1.44
N LYS A 112 1.67 -40.88 -0.89
CA LYS A 112 0.20 -40.84 -0.86
C LYS A 112 -0.33 -39.65 -0.07
N ALA A 113 0.27 -39.33 1.08
CA ALA A 113 -0.11 -38.18 1.89
C ALA A 113 0.21 -36.84 1.19
N MET A 114 1.36 -36.73 0.53
CA MET A 114 1.76 -35.52 -0.22
C MET A 114 0.93 -35.29 -1.49
N ALA A 115 0.40 -36.37 -2.08
CA ALA A 115 -0.46 -36.31 -3.27
C ALA A 115 -1.96 -36.27 -2.94
N ASP A 116 -2.36 -36.18 -1.66
CA ASP A 116 -3.75 -36.22 -1.21
C ASP A 116 -4.54 -37.50 -1.61
N LEU A 117 -3.86 -38.66 -1.63
CA LEU A 117 -4.40 -39.95 -2.06
C LEU A 117 -4.55 -40.98 -0.92
N GLU A 118 -4.74 -40.52 0.31
CA GLU A 118 -4.83 -41.39 1.48
C GLU A 118 -6.01 -42.36 1.43
N HIS A 119 -7.11 -41.96 0.79
CA HIS A 119 -8.35 -42.74 0.68
C HIS A 119 -8.46 -43.52 -0.64
N VAL A 120 -7.44 -43.45 -1.50
CA VAL A 120 -7.47 -44.09 -2.82
C VAL A 120 -6.48 -45.25 -2.88
N ASP A 121 -6.99 -46.44 -3.21
CA ASP A 121 -6.21 -47.67 -3.37
C ASP A 121 -5.51 -47.73 -4.75
N VAL A 122 -4.72 -46.70 -5.10
CA VAL A 122 -3.85 -46.73 -6.30
C VAL A 122 -2.42 -47.13 -5.90
N LYS A 123 -1.82 -48.04 -6.66
CA LYS A 123 -0.37 -48.32 -6.66
C LYS A 123 0.30 -47.42 -7.71
N ILE A 124 0.85 -46.31 -7.26
CA ILE A 124 1.48 -45.30 -8.13
C ILE A 124 2.99 -45.53 -8.28
N VAL A 125 3.61 -46.12 -7.25
CA VAL A 125 5.06 -46.22 -7.13
C VAL A 125 5.47 -47.68 -6.96
N ASN A 126 6.50 -48.10 -7.70
CA ASN A 126 7.10 -49.42 -7.66
C ASN A 126 8.36 -49.42 -6.80
N GLU A 127 8.83 -50.61 -6.39
CA GLU A 127 10.08 -50.74 -5.63
C GLU A 127 11.33 -50.25 -6.39
N ILE A 128 11.26 -50.20 -7.72
CA ILE A 128 12.34 -49.71 -8.59
C ILE A 128 12.56 -48.20 -8.38
N ASP A 129 11.48 -47.45 -8.12
CA ASP A 129 11.51 -45.98 -8.01
C ASP A 129 12.25 -45.51 -6.74
N PHE A 130 12.43 -46.42 -5.77
CA PHE A 130 13.13 -46.15 -4.50
C PHE A 130 14.57 -46.67 -4.48
N LYS A 131 15.11 -47.17 -5.61
CA LYS A 131 16.48 -47.69 -5.68
C LYS A 131 17.50 -46.54 -5.71
N ALA A 132 18.56 -46.69 -4.92
CA ALA A 132 19.70 -45.80 -4.96
C ALA A 132 20.61 -46.14 -6.14
N HIS A 133 20.86 -45.16 -7.00
CA HIS A 133 21.92 -45.20 -8.00
C HIS A 133 23.12 -44.40 -7.45
N THR A 134 24.30 -45.01 -7.37
CA THR A 134 25.51 -44.33 -6.85
C THR A 134 26.41 -43.90 -7.99
N GLU A 135 26.74 -42.60 -8.02
CA GLU A 135 28.01 -42.02 -8.48
C GLU A 135 27.96 -40.47 -8.32
N PHE A 136 28.02 -39.95 -7.08
CA PHE A 136 28.24 -38.51 -6.87
C PHE A 136 29.54 -38.28 -6.11
N LYS A 137 30.46 -37.52 -6.73
CA LYS A 137 31.72 -37.10 -6.11
C LYS A 137 31.44 -35.96 -5.14
N ILE A 138 31.53 -36.24 -3.85
CA ILE A 138 31.39 -35.25 -2.78
C ILE A 138 32.58 -34.27 -2.85
N LYS A 139 32.29 -32.96 -2.94
CA LYS A 139 33.32 -31.92 -2.79
C LYS A 139 33.35 -31.45 -1.34
N LYS A 140 34.51 -31.60 -0.68
CA LYS A 140 34.73 -31.05 0.68
C LYS A 140 34.85 -29.53 0.64
N GLN A 141 34.27 -28.87 1.63
CA GLN A 141 34.40 -27.42 1.82
C GLN A 141 35.88 -27.02 1.95
N LYS A 142 36.36 -26.14 1.05
CA LYS A 142 37.79 -25.79 0.94
C LYS A 142 38.28 -24.84 2.06
N VAL A 143 37.40 -24.02 2.65
CA VAL A 143 37.78 -22.97 3.61
C VAL A 143 36.70 -22.82 4.70
N LYS A 144 37.10 -22.75 5.97
CA LYS A 144 36.22 -22.38 7.10
C LYS A 144 36.29 -20.87 7.32
N ASP A 145 35.15 -20.24 7.57
CA ASP A 145 35.03 -18.80 7.86
C ASP A 145 35.85 -18.44 9.11
N LYS A 146 36.68 -17.39 9.06
CA LYS A 146 37.39 -16.86 10.22
C LYS A 146 36.44 -16.04 11.10
N GLU A 147 36.66 -16.01 12.42
CA GLU A 147 35.94 -15.08 13.28
C GLU A 147 36.30 -13.63 12.93
N ILE A 148 35.29 -12.76 12.84
CA ILE A 148 35.48 -11.35 12.49
C ILE A 148 35.79 -10.57 13.77
N GLU A 149 37.07 -10.31 13.99
CA GLU A 149 37.56 -9.42 15.05
C GLU A 149 37.86 -8.02 14.50
N ASN A 150 38.43 -7.94 13.29
CA ASN A 150 38.79 -6.70 12.62
C ASN A 150 38.04 -6.49 11.29
N ILE A 151 38.07 -5.26 10.78
CA ILE A 151 37.47 -4.89 9.50
C ILE A 151 38.13 -5.65 8.33
N PHE A 152 39.43 -5.95 8.41
CA PHE A 152 40.13 -6.70 7.37
C PHE A 152 39.67 -8.16 7.27
N ASP A 153 39.38 -8.80 8.41
CA ASP A 153 38.86 -10.17 8.46
C ASP A 153 37.50 -10.29 7.74
N PHE A 154 36.68 -9.24 7.82
CA PHE A 154 35.42 -9.14 7.09
C PHE A 154 35.65 -9.19 5.57
N PHE A 155 36.60 -8.40 5.05
CA PHE A 155 36.91 -8.40 3.61
C PHE A 155 37.59 -9.70 3.14
N GLU A 156 38.43 -10.31 3.97
CA GLU A 156 39.00 -11.64 3.68
C GLU A 156 37.91 -12.71 3.57
N ASN A 157 36.97 -12.75 4.52
CA ASN A 157 35.85 -13.69 4.49
C ASN A 157 34.94 -13.48 3.28
N LEU A 158 34.62 -12.23 2.92
CA LEU A 158 33.85 -11.94 1.70
C LEU A 158 34.57 -12.44 0.44
N THR A 159 35.89 -12.24 0.38
CA THR A 159 36.73 -12.66 -0.74
C THR A 159 36.82 -14.18 -0.87
N ALA A 160 36.85 -14.90 0.26
CA ALA A 160 36.79 -16.35 0.30
C ALA A 160 35.40 -16.87 -0.14
N ASN A 161 34.33 -16.14 0.22
CA ASN A 161 32.97 -16.55 -0.07
C ASN A 161 32.55 -16.44 -1.54
N LEU A 162 33.28 -15.67 -2.36
CA LEU A 162 33.02 -15.58 -3.81
C LEU A 162 33.03 -16.94 -4.52
N LEU A 163 33.90 -17.86 -4.08
CA LEU A 163 34.02 -19.22 -4.60
C LEU A 163 33.56 -20.28 -3.58
N ASN A 164 32.67 -19.92 -2.66
CA ASN A 164 32.11 -20.90 -1.71
C ASN A 164 31.23 -21.93 -2.45
N TYR A 165 31.18 -23.17 -2.00
CA TYR A 165 30.25 -24.15 -2.56
C TYR A 165 28.79 -23.88 -2.21
N GLU A 166 28.54 -23.15 -1.12
CA GLU A 166 27.21 -22.65 -0.76
C GLU A 166 26.82 -21.43 -1.61
N TRP A 167 25.75 -21.57 -2.40
CA TRP A 167 25.31 -20.52 -3.32
C TRP A 167 24.86 -19.24 -2.61
N ASN A 168 24.22 -19.35 -1.44
CA ASN A 168 23.77 -18.22 -0.63
C ASN A 168 24.96 -17.35 -0.19
N LYS A 169 26.09 -17.98 0.16
CA LYS A 169 27.33 -17.27 0.51
C LYS A 169 27.97 -16.62 -0.71
N ARG A 170 28.00 -17.30 -1.87
CA ARG A 170 28.47 -16.70 -3.14
C ARG A 170 27.66 -15.46 -3.50
N HIS A 171 26.34 -15.62 -3.57
CA HIS A 171 25.41 -14.53 -3.90
C HIS A 171 25.54 -13.35 -2.93
N GLY A 172 25.61 -13.61 -1.62
CA GLY A 172 25.84 -12.58 -0.61
C GLY A 172 27.17 -11.84 -0.79
N ALA A 173 28.24 -12.55 -1.14
CA ALA A 173 29.53 -11.94 -1.42
C ALA A 173 29.50 -11.07 -2.69
N PHE A 174 28.91 -11.53 -3.79
CA PHE A 174 28.75 -10.73 -5.01
C PHE A 174 27.93 -9.46 -4.76
N LEU A 175 26.80 -9.54 -4.07
CA LEU A 175 26.00 -8.37 -3.69
C LEU A 175 26.79 -7.37 -2.84
N ALA A 176 27.58 -7.86 -1.89
CA ALA A 176 28.42 -7.02 -1.05
C ALA A 176 29.46 -6.25 -1.88
N TYR A 177 30.14 -6.95 -2.79
CA TYR A 177 31.09 -6.32 -3.71
C TYR A 177 30.40 -5.30 -4.64
N THR A 178 29.23 -5.63 -5.21
CA THR A 178 28.47 -4.69 -6.04
C THR A 178 28.12 -3.42 -5.26
N ALA A 179 27.68 -3.57 -4.00
CA ALA A 179 27.43 -2.44 -3.12
C ALA A 179 28.67 -1.56 -2.90
N MET A 180 29.84 -2.19 -2.70
CA MET A 180 31.13 -1.49 -2.54
C MET A 180 31.54 -0.66 -3.76
N PHE A 181 31.37 -1.20 -4.97
CA PHE A 181 31.76 -0.53 -6.22
C PHE A 181 30.72 0.51 -6.72
N SER A 182 29.51 0.51 -6.14
CA SER A 182 28.42 1.42 -6.53
C SER A 182 28.53 2.86 -6.02
N GLN A 183 29.42 3.15 -5.06
CA GLN A 183 29.59 4.47 -4.43
C GLN A 183 30.96 5.09 -4.72
N ALA A 184 31.10 6.41 -4.50
CA ALA A 184 32.38 7.12 -4.61
C ALA A 184 33.28 6.83 -3.38
N TRP A 185 34.58 6.64 -3.61
CA TRP A 185 35.57 6.22 -2.60
C TRP A 185 36.40 7.38 -2.07
N ASN A 186 35.78 8.27 -1.29
CA ASN A 186 36.45 9.47 -0.76
C ASN A 186 36.88 9.32 0.71
N GLY A 187 36.96 8.09 1.21
CA GLY A 187 37.24 7.82 2.62
C GLY A 187 38.72 7.86 3.00
N ASP A 188 38.99 8.02 4.28
CA ASP A 188 40.36 8.08 4.83
C ASP A 188 41.00 6.69 5.03
N ARG A 189 40.19 5.62 5.11
CA ARG A 189 40.67 4.25 5.37
C ARG A 189 40.88 3.48 4.07
N GLU A 190 42.12 3.14 3.74
CA GLU A 190 42.44 2.36 2.53
C GLU A 190 42.23 0.85 2.72
N ILE A 191 41.51 0.21 1.80
CA ILE A 191 41.33 -1.25 1.72
C ILE A 191 41.85 -1.73 0.38
N LYS A 192 42.75 -2.72 0.42
CA LYS A 192 43.25 -3.40 -0.78
C LYS A 192 42.23 -4.45 -1.24
N VAL A 193 41.71 -4.28 -2.46
CA VAL A 193 40.85 -5.29 -3.10
C VAL A 193 41.72 -6.43 -3.62
N ASP A 194 41.20 -7.66 -3.57
CA ASP A 194 41.87 -8.84 -4.11
C ASP A 194 42.14 -8.67 -5.62
N SER A 195 43.42 -8.78 -5.99
CA SER A 195 43.85 -8.66 -7.39
C SER A 195 43.26 -9.73 -8.31
N THR A 196 42.79 -10.85 -7.75
CA THR A 196 42.20 -11.98 -8.47
C THR A 196 40.69 -11.89 -8.63
N LEU A 197 40.05 -10.79 -8.23
CA LEU A 197 38.59 -10.63 -8.27
C LEU A 197 37.98 -10.92 -9.65
N PHE A 198 38.62 -10.46 -10.73
CA PHE A 198 38.14 -10.72 -12.09
C PHE A 198 38.17 -12.21 -12.44
N MET A 199 39.24 -12.93 -12.09
CA MET A 199 39.33 -14.38 -12.32
C MET A 199 38.18 -15.13 -11.64
N LYS A 200 37.82 -14.73 -10.42
CA LYS A 200 36.71 -15.34 -9.67
C LYS A 200 35.34 -15.06 -10.30
N ILE A 201 35.13 -13.85 -10.81
CA ILE A 201 33.90 -13.50 -11.56
C ILE A 201 33.80 -14.36 -12.81
N TYR A 202 34.89 -14.45 -13.58
CA TYR A 202 34.95 -15.24 -14.81
C TYR A 202 34.69 -16.74 -14.54
N GLU A 203 35.32 -17.29 -13.51
CA GLU A 203 35.12 -18.68 -13.08
C GLU A 203 33.66 -18.98 -12.71
N ILE A 204 32.98 -18.06 -11.99
CA ILE A 204 31.56 -18.23 -11.64
C ILE A 204 30.65 -18.11 -12.86
N LEU A 205 30.90 -17.16 -13.78
CA LEU A 205 30.10 -17.03 -14.99
C LEU A 205 30.19 -18.27 -15.89
N LYS A 206 31.35 -18.96 -15.93
CA LYS A 206 31.54 -20.17 -16.74
C LYS A 206 31.07 -21.45 -16.03
N ASN A 207 31.38 -21.59 -14.74
CA ASN A 207 31.28 -22.88 -14.04
C ASN A 207 30.15 -22.97 -13.00
N ASP A 208 29.44 -21.88 -12.66
CA ASP A 208 28.26 -21.98 -11.78
C ASP A 208 27.06 -22.50 -12.58
N LYS A 209 26.47 -23.60 -12.11
CA LYS A 209 25.35 -24.30 -12.77
C LYS A 209 24.06 -24.21 -11.95
N PHE A 210 24.02 -23.31 -10.95
CA PHE A 210 22.83 -23.08 -10.13
C PHE A 210 21.79 -22.19 -10.83
N ASN A 211 20.56 -22.69 -10.89
CA ASN A 211 19.38 -22.06 -11.50
C ASN A 211 18.17 -22.18 -10.57
N ASP A 212 17.27 -21.22 -10.67
CA ASP A 212 15.97 -21.22 -10.03
C ASP A 212 14.87 -21.21 -11.10
N PHE A 213 14.06 -22.27 -11.11
CA PHE A 213 13.00 -22.58 -12.08
C PHE A 213 11.60 -22.43 -11.47
N VAL A 214 11.45 -21.58 -10.43
CA VAL A 214 10.14 -21.33 -9.79
C VAL A 214 9.18 -20.61 -10.75
N GLU A 215 9.68 -19.75 -11.62
CA GLU A 215 8.95 -19.12 -12.71
C GLU A 215 9.42 -19.72 -14.04
N ASP A 216 8.58 -19.69 -15.09
CA ASP A 216 8.93 -20.22 -16.42
C ASP A 216 10.19 -19.55 -17.00
N LYS A 217 10.45 -18.30 -16.59
CA LYS A 217 11.71 -17.62 -16.85
C LYS A 217 12.77 -18.05 -15.85
N THR A 218 13.82 -18.69 -16.32
CA THR A 218 14.90 -19.13 -15.44
C THR A 218 15.67 -17.93 -14.87
N THR A 219 15.93 -17.98 -13.57
CA THR A 219 16.82 -17.00 -12.91
C THR A 219 18.09 -17.69 -12.42
N ALA A 220 19.22 -16.99 -12.57
CA ALA A 220 20.51 -17.51 -12.16
C ALA A 220 21.15 -16.56 -11.15
N PRO A 221 20.72 -16.60 -9.86
CA PRO A 221 20.94 -15.50 -8.92
C PRO A 221 22.43 -15.15 -8.75
N VAL A 222 23.30 -16.16 -8.63
CA VAL A 222 24.74 -15.95 -8.44
C VAL A 222 25.39 -15.34 -9.69
N ARG A 223 25.04 -15.85 -10.88
CA ARG A 223 25.60 -15.43 -12.16
C ARG A 223 25.14 -14.03 -12.55
N GLU A 224 23.87 -13.71 -12.29
CA GLU A 224 23.32 -12.37 -12.44
C GLU A 224 24.02 -11.35 -11.52
N ALA A 225 24.23 -11.70 -10.25
CA ALA A 225 24.96 -10.84 -9.32
C ALA A 225 26.44 -10.67 -9.73
N ALA A 226 27.07 -11.72 -10.25
CA ALA A 226 28.43 -11.67 -10.78
C ALA A 226 28.55 -10.79 -12.04
N ALA A 227 27.57 -10.88 -12.95
CA ALA A 227 27.45 -10.02 -14.12
C ALA A 227 27.24 -8.54 -13.76
N GLU A 228 26.44 -8.26 -12.73
CA GLU A 228 26.25 -6.89 -12.23
C GLU A 228 27.54 -6.33 -11.62
N LEU A 229 28.26 -7.14 -10.83
CA LEU A 229 29.58 -6.76 -10.31
C LEU A 229 30.57 -6.47 -11.44
N LEU A 230 30.60 -7.32 -12.48
CA LEU A 230 31.44 -7.12 -13.66
C LEU A 230 31.19 -5.74 -14.30
N ALA A 231 29.92 -5.35 -14.45
CA ALA A 231 29.55 -4.04 -15.01
C ALA A 231 30.00 -2.85 -14.14
N CYS A 232 30.07 -3.02 -12.82
CA CYS A 232 30.54 -1.99 -11.89
C CYS A 232 32.07 -1.85 -11.88
N ILE A 233 32.81 -2.96 -12.06
CA ILE A 233 34.29 -2.92 -12.11
C ILE A 233 34.80 -2.51 -13.50
N TYR A 234 34.05 -2.76 -14.57
CA TYR A 234 34.47 -2.56 -15.96
C TYR A 234 35.10 -1.18 -16.25
N PRO A 235 34.52 -0.03 -15.81
CA PRO A 235 35.09 1.29 -16.07
C PRO A 235 36.44 1.56 -15.39
N ARG A 236 36.86 0.69 -14.47
CA ARG A 236 38.04 0.85 -13.62
C ARG A 236 39.17 -0.11 -14.00
N ILE A 237 38.97 -0.93 -15.03
CA ILE A 237 39.96 -1.89 -15.51
C ILE A 237 40.90 -1.17 -16.51
N PRO A 238 42.23 -1.16 -16.28
CA PRO A 238 43.16 -0.37 -17.09
C PRO A 238 43.54 -0.97 -18.46
N VAL A 239 43.20 -2.23 -18.74
CA VAL A 239 43.60 -2.95 -19.98
C VAL A 239 42.41 -3.15 -20.93
N ARG A 240 42.67 -2.92 -22.22
CA ARG A 240 41.81 -2.98 -23.42
C ARG A 240 40.46 -3.67 -23.20
N GLU A 241 39.43 -2.84 -23.00
CA GLU A 241 37.98 -3.14 -23.01
C GLU A 241 37.54 -4.25 -23.99
N GLU A 242 38.23 -4.40 -25.12
CA GLU A 242 37.90 -5.36 -26.17
C GLU A 242 38.09 -6.83 -25.75
N THR A 243 39.09 -7.18 -24.92
CA THR A 243 39.39 -8.60 -24.65
C THR A 243 38.32 -9.28 -23.78
N ILE A 244 37.71 -8.54 -22.85
CA ILE A 244 36.65 -9.09 -21.98
C ILE A 244 35.37 -9.31 -22.79
N LEU A 245 35.00 -8.35 -23.64
CA LEU A 245 33.83 -8.47 -24.50
C LEU A 245 33.99 -9.58 -25.53
N ASP A 246 35.18 -9.71 -26.15
CA ASP A 246 35.47 -10.79 -27.08
C ASP A 246 35.38 -12.18 -26.41
N GLU A 247 35.70 -12.30 -25.12
CA GLU A 247 35.50 -13.55 -24.36
C GLU A 247 34.02 -13.83 -24.10
N LEU A 248 33.23 -12.81 -23.73
CA LEU A 248 31.79 -12.95 -23.57
C LEU A 248 31.10 -13.32 -24.89
N TYR A 249 31.63 -12.89 -26.03
CA TYR A 249 31.15 -13.35 -27.34
C TYR A 249 31.43 -14.82 -27.60
N ARG A 250 32.52 -15.38 -27.05
CA ARG A 250 32.77 -16.84 -27.10
C ARG A 250 31.79 -17.61 -26.23
N PHE A 251 31.33 -17.04 -25.11
CA PHE A 251 30.31 -17.69 -24.28
C PHE A 251 28.99 -17.89 -25.06
N LEU A 252 28.65 -16.97 -25.97
CA LEU A 252 27.48 -17.09 -26.84
C LEU A 252 27.61 -18.22 -27.87
N GLN A 253 28.82 -18.71 -28.15
CA GLN A 253 29.09 -19.79 -29.09
C GLN A 253 29.32 -21.14 -28.39
N ASP A 254 29.23 -21.18 -27.06
CA ASP A 254 29.34 -22.41 -26.29
C ASP A 254 28.13 -23.32 -26.57
N ALA A 255 28.32 -24.64 -26.43
CA ALA A 255 27.26 -25.62 -26.57
C ALA A 255 26.35 -25.70 -25.34
N ASP A 256 26.83 -25.23 -24.19
CA ASP A 256 26.05 -25.20 -22.95
C ASP A 256 25.22 -23.91 -22.84
N TRP A 257 23.89 -24.06 -22.82
CA TRP A 257 22.93 -22.97 -22.66
C TRP A 257 23.18 -22.16 -21.39
N GLN A 258 23.71 -22.78 -20.31
CA GLN A 258 24.01 -22.05 -19.08
C GLN A 258 25.16 -21.07 -19.32
N THR A 259 26.21 -21.45 -20.04
CA THR A 259 27.30 -20.53 -20.39
C THR A 259 26.80 -19.41 -21.31
N GLN A 260 25.98 -19.75 -22.31
CA GLN A 260 25.35 -18.76 -23.20
C GLN A 260 24.51 -17.74 -22.40
N TYR A 261 23.65 -18.22 -21.49
CA TYR A 261 22.84 -17.40 -20.58
C TYR A 261 23.71 -16.43 -19.79
N SER A 262 24.84 -16.91 -19.24
CA SER A 262 25.79 -16.09 -18.47
C SER A 262 26.39 -14.97 -19.33
N GLY A 263 26.76 -15.31 -20.57
CA GLY A 263 27.22 -14.35 -21.57
C GLY A 263 26.18 -13.27 -21.87
N LEU A 264 24.93 -13.68 -22.14
CA LEU A 264 23.82 -12.77 -22.44
C LEU A 264 23.51 -11.83 -21.27
N VAL A 265 23.42 -12.35 -20.04
CA VAL A 265 23.18 -11.54 -18.84
C VAL A 265 24.33 -10.55 -18.59
N ALA A 266 25.59 -10.99 -18.76
CA ALA A 266 26.76 -10.11 -18.62
C ALA A 266 26.75 -8.99 -19.67
N LEU A 267 26.45 -9.32 -20.94
CA LEU A 267 26.35 -8.35 -22.02
C LEU A 267 25.19 -7.37 -21.82
N ARG A 268 24.05 -7.83 -21.30
CA ARG A 268 22.91 -6.97 -20.93
C ARG A 268 23.30 -5.91 -19.89
N SER A 269 24.08 -6.30 -18.88
CA SER A 269 24.61 -5.39 -17.87
C SER A 269 25.69 -4.44 -18.44
N LEU A 270 26.49 -4.91 -19.41
CA LEU A 270 27.56 -4.16 -20.06
C LEU A 270 27.11 -3.37 -21.30
N ARG A 271 25.81 -3.30 -21.62
CA ARG A 271 25.28 -2.72 -22.87
C ARG A 271 25.84 -1.35 -23.27
N LYS A 272 26.16 -0.50 -22.28
CA LYS A 272 26.70 0.85 -22.50
C LYS A 272 28.12 0.86 -23.07
N TYR A 273 28.90 -0.19 -22.84
CA TYR A 273 30.32 -0.27 -23.19
C TYR A 273 30.58 -1.06 -24.49
N ILE A 274 29.54 -1.59 -25.13
CA ILE A 274 29.64 -2.41 -26.34
C ILE A 274 29.98 -1.53 -27.56
N LYS A 275 31.20 -1.70 -28.10
CA LYS A 275 31.66 -1.01 -29.32
C LYS A 275 31.32 -1.78 -30.61
N LYS A 276 31.59 -3.09 -30.66
CA LYS A 276 31.37 -3.95 -31.84
C LYS A 276 29.91 -4.42 -31.97
N LYS A 277 28.97 -3.47 -32.02
CA LYS A 277 27.52 -3.77 -32.02
C LYS A 277 27.06 -4.67 -33.16
N ARG A 278 27.63 -4.50 -34.37
CA ARG A 278 27.27 -5.31 -35.55
C ARG A 278 27.65 -6.78 -35.43
N GLU A 279 28.83 -7.06 -34.88
CA GLU A 279 29.30 -8.43 -34.64
C GLU A 279 28.40 -9.11 -33.61
N LEU A 280 28.09 -8.42 -32.51
CA LEU A 280 27.14 -8.92 -31.51
C LEU A 280 25.74 -9.17 -32.11
N CYS A 281 25.20 -8.26 -32.93
CA CYS A 281 23.93 -8.51 -33.62
C CYS A 281 23.94 -9.84 -34.37
N SER A 282 25.02 -10.15 -35.11
CA SER A 282 25.11 -11.39 -35.89
C SER A 282 25.13 -12.66 -35.02
N LEU A 283 25.74 -12.59 -33.83
CA LEU A 283 25.74 -13.69 -32.86
C LEU A 283 24.36 -13.86 -32.22
N LEU A 284 23.75 -12.78 -31.76
CA LEU A 284 22.41 -12.82 -31.17
C LEU A 284 21.35 -13.31 -32.17
N GLU A 285 21.48 -12.90 -33.42
CA GLU A 285 20.62 -13.37 -34.51
C GLU A 285 20.71 -14.90 -34.68
N SER A 286 21.88 -15.52 -34.47
CA SER A 286 21.98 -16.99 -34.47
C SER A 286 21.29 -17.64 -33.27
N LEU A 287 21.31 -16.98 -32.10
CA LEU A 287 20.69 -17.46 -30.86
C LEU A 287 19.17 -17.30 -30.82
N LEU A 288 18.56 -16.59 -31.78
CA LEU A 288 17.10 -16.53 -31.90
C LEU A 288 16.47 -17.88 -32.31
N VAL A 289 17.27 -18.82 -32.81
CA VAL A 289 16.83 -20.17 -33.24
C VAL A 289 17.43 -21.24 -32.33
N ASP A 290 17.87 -20.87 -31.12
CA ASP A 290 18.40 -21.83 -30.16
C ASP A 290 17.29 -22.82 -29.72
N SER A 291 17.67 -23.98 -29.19
CA SER A 291 16.71 -24.90 -28.57
C SER A 291 16.17 -24.42 -27.22
N ASP A 292 16.91 -23.55 -26.53
CA ASP A 292 16.58 -23.08 -25.19
C ASP A 292 15.79 -21.74 -25.20
N GLU A 293 14.62 -21.73 -24.56
CA GLU A 293 13.71 -20.57 -24.55
C GLU A 293 14.26 -19.35 -23.79
N ASP A 294 15.04 -19.56 -22.71
CA ASP A 294 15.63 -18.46 -21.95
C ASP A 294 16.72 -17.76 -22.75
N VAL A 295 17.49 -18.52 -23.54
CA VAL A 295 18.49 -18.00 -24.47
C VAL A 295 17.82 -17.17 -25.57
N LYS A 296 16.73 -17.68 -26.18
CA LYS A 296 15.94 -16.92 -27.17
C LYS A 296 15.39 -15.62 -26.57
N PHE A 297 14.80 -15.69 -25.38
CA PHE A 297 14.23 -14.54 -24.67
C PHE A 297 15.29 -13.45 -24.43
N LEU A 298 16.43 -13.81 -23.83
CA LEU A 298 17.50 -12.85 -23.53
C LEU A 298 18.16 -12.32 -24.81
N SER A 299 18.27 -13.13 -25.85
CA SER A 299 18.78 -12.71 -27.15
C SER A 299 17.88 -11.64 -27.78
N ALA A 300 16.56 -11.89 -27.81
CA ALA A 300 15.58 -10.95 -28.34
C ALA A 300 15.50 -9.64 -27.52
N ASP A 301 15.57 -9.72 -26.18
CA ASP A 301 15.63 -8.55 -25.30
C ASP A 301 16.87 -7.68 -25.59
N LEU A 302 18.04 -8.30 -25.72
CA LEU A 302 19.28 -7.57 -26.01
C LEU A 302 19.27 -6.97 -27.42
N LEU A 303 18.76 -7.71 -28.41
CA LEU A 303 18.58 -7.23 -29.79
C LEU A 303 17.64 -6.04 -29.88
N SER A 304 16.57 -6.00 -29.06
CA SER A 304 15.62 -4.89 -29.03
C SER A 304 16.30 -3.55 -28.73
N SER A 305 17.39 -3.55 -27.96
CA SER A 305 18.20 -2.35 -27.70
C SER A 305 19.22 -2.01 -28.80
N LEU A 306 19.45 -2.91 -29.75
CA LEU A 306 20.49 -2.84 -30.79
C LEU A 306 19.95 -2.87 -32.23
N VAL A 307 18.63 -2.84 -32.42
CA VAL A 307 17.95 -2.99 -33.72
C VAL A 307 18.49 -2.07 -34.82
N GLU A 308 18.93 -0.85 -34.48
CA GLU A 308 19.52 0.10 -35.43
C GLU A 308 20.78 -0.43 -36.15
N TYR A 309 21.49 -1.39 -35.54
CA TYR A 309 22.75 -1.92 -36.06
C TYR A 309 22.62 -3.31 -36.69
N CYS A 310 21.45 -3.94 -36.56
CA CYS A 310 21.21 -5.31 -37.02
C CYS A 310 20.57 -5.33 -38.42
N ASP A 311 20.67 -6.46 -39.12
CA ASP A 311 19.94 -6.68 -40.36
C ASP A 311 18.47 -6.97 -40.07
N ARG A 312 17.60 -5.99 -40.36
CA ARG A 312 16.18 -6.05 -40.02
C ARG A 312 15.44 -7.15 -40.77
N GLU A 313 15.86 -7.47 -41.99
CA GLU A 313 15.21 -8.49 -42.82
C GLU A 313 15.43 -9.88 -42.24
N ARG A 314 16.69 -10.20 -41.94
CA ARG A 314 17.09 -11.51 -41.39
C ARG A 314 16.60 -11.74 -39.97
N VAL A 315 16.65 -10.71 -39.12
CA VAL A 315 16.08 -10.78 -37.76
C VAL A 315 14.57 -10.96 -37.83
N GLY A 316 13.90 -10.18 -38.69
CA GLY A 316 12.45 -10.27 -38.86
C GLY A 316 11.98 -11.66 -39.34
N GLU A 317 12.69 -12.26 -40.29
CA GLU A 317 12.40 -13.62 -40.77
C GLU A 317 12.43 -14.66 -39.65
N LYS A 318 13.50 -14.68 -38.85
CA LYS A 318 13.65 -15.60 -37.70
C LYS A 318 12.63 -15.35 -36.59
N CYS A 319 12.28 -14.10 -36.34
CA CYS A 319 11.21 -13.79 -35.39
C CYS A 319 9.87 -14.34 -35.86
N TRP A 320 9.57 -14.28 -37.16
CA TRP A 320 8.36 -14.89 -37.72
C TRP A 320 8.38 -16.41 -37.65
N GLU A 321 9.53 -17.06 -37.90
CA GLU A 321 9.68 -18.52 -37.71
C GLU A 321 9.27 -18.93 -36.28
N ASN A 322 9.80 -18.25 -35.25
CA ASN A 322 9.45 -18.55 -33.85
C ASN A 322 7.98 -18.30 -33.51
N ILE A 323 7.33 -17.29 -34.11
CA ILE A 323 5.89 -17.05 -33.89
C ILE A 323 5.05 -18.14 -34.56
N LYS A 324 5.49 -18.62 -35.73
CA LYS A 324 4.82 -19.68 -36.50
C LYS A 324 4.89 -21.05 -35.84
N ASP A 325 5.86 -21.29 -34.96
CA ASP A 325 6.07 -22.58 -34.29
C ASP A 325 4.97 -22.95 -33.26
N GLU A 326 3.86 -22.21 -33.18
CA GLU A 326 2.60 -22.55 -32.46
C GLU A 326 2.70 -23.01 -30.99
N GLU A 327 3.85 -22.87 -30.32
CA GLU A 327 3.98 -23.24 -28.90
C GLU A 327 3.04 -22.39 -28.02
N GLU A 328 2.05 -22.99 -27.35
CA GLU A 328 0.99 -22.25 -26.65
C GLU A 328 1.54 -21.26 -25.60
N ILE A 329 2.61 -21.64 -24.90
CA ILE A 329 3.26 -20.83 -23.85
C ILE A 329 4.77 -20.88 -24.06
N ALA A 330 5.32 -19.81 -24.61
CA ALA A 330 6.76 -19.62 -24.77
C ALA A 330 7.18 -18.27 -24.17
N VAL A 331 8.19 -18.29 -23.29
CA VAL A 331 8.68 -17.10 -22.57
C VAL A 331 9.25 -16.06 -23.53
N SER A 332 9.85 -16.52 -24.64
CA SER A 332 10.49 -15.66 -25.64
C SER A 332 9.49 -14.84 -26.47
N LYS A 333 8.22 -15.27 -26.60
CA LYS A 333 7.22 -14.62 -27.48
C LYS A 333 7.05 -13.13 -27.21
N THR A 334 7.03 -12.69 -25.95
CA THR A 334 6.92 -11.28 -25.61
C THR A 334 8.07 -10.45 -26.20
N SER A 335 9.31 -10.86 -25.97
CA SER A 335 10.49 -10.16 -26.48
C SER A 335 10.61 -10.25 -28.00
N ILE A 336 10.19 -11.36 -28.61
CA ILE A 336 10.16 -11.54 -30.06
C ILE A 336 9.14 -10.59 -30.71
N ILE A 337 7.95 -10.43 -30.14
CA ILE A 337 6.93 -9.51 -30.65
C ILE A 337 7.38 -8.05 -30.50
N GLN A 338 8.03 -7.70 -29.39
CA GLN A 338 8.64 -6.38 -29.21
C GLN A 338 9.74 -6.12 -30.25
N LEU A 339 10.58 -7.11 -30.52
CA LEU A 339 11.62 -7.01 -31.55
C LEU A 339 11.01 -6.85 -32.95
N LEU A 340 9.96 -7.59 -33.28
CA LEU A 340 9.23 -7.44 -34.55
C LEU A 340 8.62 -6.05 -34.70
N SER A 341 7.99 -5.53 -33.65
CA SER A 341 7.45 -4.17 -33.61
C SER A 341 8.51 -3.11 -33.95
N LEU A 342 9.74 -3.27 -33.42
CA LEU A 342 10.87 -2.38 -33.71
C LEU A 342 11.43 -2.54 -35.11
N THR A 343 11.43 -3.75 -35.68
CA THR A 343 11.92 -3.98 -37.05
C THR A 343 10.93 -3.51 -38.12
N GLY A 344 9.62 -3.63 -37.86
CA GLY A 344 8.55 -3.36 -38.82
C GLY A 344 8.49 -4.36 -39.99
N TYR A 345 9.17 -5.52 -39.89
CA TYR A 345 9.36 -6.42 -41.02
C TYR A 345 8.11 -7.26 -41.34
N LYS A 346 7.53 -7.07 -42.52
CA LYS A 346 6.43 -7.88 -43.11
C LYS A 346 5.25 -8.14 -42.18
N ILE A 347 4.88 -7.16 -41.35
CA ILE A 347 3.77 -7.30 -40.40
C ILE A 347 2.43 -7.50 -41.12
N GLU A 348 2.18 -6.77 -42.21
CA GLU A 348 0.93 -6.88 -42.97
C GLU A 348 0.80 -8.23 -43.71
N GLU A 349 1.91 -8.82 -44.17
CA GLU A 349 1.91 -10.10 -44.90
C GLU A 349 1.69 -11.32 -43.98
N ASN A 350 2.19 -11.28 -42.74
CA ASN A 350 2.15 -12.41 -41.79
C ASN A 350 1.13 -12.22 -40.66
N ILE A 351 0.13 -11.37 -40.88
CA ILE A 351 -0.79 -10.90 -39.83
C ILE A 351 -1.59 -12.04 -39.16
N GLU A 352 -1.90 -13.09 -39.91
CA GLU A 352 -2.72 -14.23 -39.47
C GLU A 352 -2.05 -15.00 -38.32
N TYR A 353 -0.72 -15.06 -38.30
CA TYR A 353 0.04 -15.74 -37.25
C TYR A 353 -0.01 -15.00 -35.90
N LEU A 354 -0.43 -13.73 -35.89
CA LEU A 354 -0.57 -12.96 -34.66
C LEU A 354 -1.92 -13.16 -33.97
N PHE A 355 -2.89 -13.77 -34.65
CA PHE A 355 -4.26 -13.88 -34.13
C PHE A 355 -4.32 -14.64 -32.81
N PRO A 356 -3.61 -15.78 -32.62
CA PRO A 356 -3.58 -16.48 -31.34
C PRO A 356 -2.95 -15.63 -30.22
N CYS A 357 -2.08 -14.67 -30.55
CA CYS A 357 -1.39 -13.86 -29.56
C CYS A 357 -2.33 -12.85 -28.86
N PHE A 358 -3.47 -12.50 -29.45
CA PHE A 358 -4.51 -11.68 -28.81
C PHE A 358 -5.25 -12.44 -27.70
N SER A 359 -5.32 -13.77 -27.79
CA SER A 359 -5.96 -14.64 -26.79
C SER A 359 -4.96 -15.44 -25.96
N SER A 360 -3.67 -15.10 -26.02
CA SER A 360 -2.63 -15.82 -25.29
C SER A 360 -2.90 -15.78 -23.78
N PRO A 361 -2.67 -16.87 -23.02
CA PRO A 361 -2.83 -16.86 -21.57
C PRO A 361 -1.87 -15.87 -20.89
N VAL A 362 -0.73 -15.56 -21.52
CA VAL A 362 0.29 -14.64 -21.01
C VAL A 362 -0.10 -13.19 -21.30
N VAL A 363 -0.27 -12.38 -20.24
CA VAL A 363 -0.74 -10.99 -20.33
C VAL A 363 0.25 -10.10 -21.11
N GLU A 364 1.54 -10.34 -20.92
CA GLU A 364 2.63 -9.58 -21.54
C GLU A 364 2.66 -9.77 -23.06
N VAL A 365 2.30 -10.97 -23.55
CA VAL A 365 2.13 -11.25 -24.98
C VAL A 365 0.98 -10.41 -25.53
N ARG A 366 -0.20 -10.45 -24.91
CA ARG A 366 -1.38 -9.67 -25.35
C ARG A 366 -1.10 -8.17 -25.40
N LYS A 367 -0.44 -7.63 -24.37
CA LYS A 367 -0.02 -6.21 -24.33
C LYS A 367 0.94 -5.87 -25.47
N SER A 368 1.96 -6.69 -25.69
CA SER A 368 2.98 -6.45 -26.72
C SER A 368 2.39 -6.48 -28.13
N VAL A 369 1.43 -7.38 -28.39
CA VAL A 369 0.72 -7.44 -29.69
C VAL A 369 -0.11 -6.18 -29.91
N LEU A 370 -0.89 -5.74 -28.91
CA LEU A 370 -1.71 -4.52 -29.00
C LEU A 370 -0.87 -3.27 -29.24
N GLU A 371 0.30 -3.17 -28.61
CA GLU A 371 1.25 -2.09 -28.86
C GLU A 371 1.84 -2.15 -30.27
N MET A 372 2.16 -3.34 -30.76
CA MET A 372 2.71 -3.54 -32.11
C MET A 372 1.70 -3.16 -33.20
N VAL A 373 0.42 -3.50 -33.05
CA VAL A 373 -0.61 -3.21 -34.05
C VAL A 373 -1.13 -1.76 -33.99
N ARG A 374 -0.60 -0.96 -33.07
CA ARG A 374 -1.01 0.43 -32.90
C ARG A 374 -0.60 1.25 -34.14
N GLY A 375 -1.60 1.73 -34.88
CA GLY A 375 -1.40 2.53 -36.09
C GLY A 375 -1.43 1.73 -37.40
N ILE A 376 -1.59 0.40 -37.35
CA ILE A 376 -1.82 -0.42 -38.53
C ILE A 376 -3.31 -0.32 -38.94
N GLU A 377 -3.57 -0.01 -40.21
CA GLU A 377 -4.92 0.01 -40.78
C GLU A 377 -5.22 -1.33 -41.46
N ASN A 378 -5.78 -2.27 -40.70
CA ASN A 378 -6.19 -3.57 -41.23
C ASN A 378 -7.51 -3.99 -40.58
N GLU A 379 -8.50 -4.32 -41.42
CA GLU A 379 -9.84 -4.69 -40.95
C GLU A 379 -9.80 -5.91 -40.02
N SER A 380 -9.07 -6.98 -40.36
CA SER A 380 -8.98 -8.20 -39.53
C SER A 380 -8.39 -7.94 -38.14
N ILE A 381 -7.39 -7.04 -38.03
CA ILE A 381 -6.86 -6.62 -36.72
C ILE A 381 -7.92 -5.86 -35.95
N ASP A 382 -8.62 -4.92 -36.58
CA ASP A 382 -9.62 -4.12 -35.88
C ASP A 382 -10.69 -5.03 -35.24
N PHE A 383 -11.10 -6.10 -35.95
CA PHE A 383 -11.97 -7.15 -35.38
C PHE A 383 -11.36 -7.79 -34.12
N LEU A 384 -10.11 -8.28 -34.17
CA LEU A 384 -9.46 -8.93 -33.02
C LEU A 384 -9.22 -7.99 -31.83
N VAL A 385 -8.91 -6.72 -32.10
CA VAL A 385 -8.76 -5.70 -31.06
C VAL A 385 -10.12 -5.47 -30.37
N ALA A 386 -11.22 -5.46 -31.12
CA ALA A 386 -12.56 -5.38 -30.55
C ALA A 386 -12.94 -6.64 -29.76
N GLU A 387 -12.56 -7.83 -30.21
CA GLU A 387 -12.68 -9.06 -29.42
C GLU A 387 -11.91 -8.96 -28.10
N SER A 388 -10.71 -8.38 -28.11
CA SER A 388 -9.90 -8.16 -26.90
C SER A 388 -10.58 -7.21 -25.91
N ILE A 389 -11.31 -6.19 -26.38
CA ILE A 389 -12.11 -5.31 -25.51
C ILE A 389 -13.25 -6.09 -24.84
N LEU A 390 -13.87 -7.03 -25.57
CA LEU A 390 -15.01 -7.81 -25.07
C LEU A 390 -14.59 -8.93 -24.11
N LEU A 391 -13.52 -9.66 -24.46
CA LEU A 391 -13.16 -10.94 -23.87
C LEU A 391 -12.05 -10.89 -22.82
N ASP A 392 -11.10 -9.95 -22.91
CA ASP A 392 -9.93 -9.97 -22.01
C ASP A 392 -10.36 -9.83 -20.54
N GLU A 393 -9.63 -10.45 -19.62
CA GLU A 393 -9.87 -10.37 -18.19
C GLU A 393 -9.33 -9.06 -17.57
N LYS A 394 -8.19 -8.56 -18.05
CA LYS A 394 -7.45 -7.45 -17.42
C LYS A 394 -7.87 -6.09 -17.99
N GLU A 395 -8.26 -5.16 -17.10
CA GLU A 395 -8.66 -3.80 -17.51
C GLU A 395 -7.55 -3.05 -18.23
N GLU A 396 -6.28 -3.23 -17.82
CA GLU A 396 -5.14 -2.57 -18.45
C GLU A 396 -5.00 -2.94 -19.94
N VAL A 397 -5.29 -4.19 -20.29
CA VAL A 397 -5.22 -4.69 -21.68
C VAL A 397 -6.40 -4.15 -22.49
N ARG A 398 -7.60 -4.12 -21.91
CA ARG A 398 -8.78 -3.52 -22.53
C ARG A 398 -8.59 -2.02 -22.83
N GLU A 399 -8.01 -1.26 -21.90
CA GLU A 399 -7.75 0.17 -22.12
C GLU A 399 -6.71 0.40 -23.23
N LEU A 400 -5.70 -0.47 -23.37
CA LEU A 400 -4.79 -0.45 -24.52
C LEU A 400 -5.54 -0.72 -25.82
N ALA A 401 -6.40 -1.75 -25.87
CA ALA A 401 -7.21 -2.08 -27.04
C ALA A 401 -8.18 -0.95 -27.44
N VAL A 402 -8.86 -0.32 -26.46
CA VAL A 402 -9.67 0.88 -26.67
C VAL A 402 -8.82 2.01 -27.25
N GLY A 403 -7.60 2.21 -26.73
CA GLY A 403 -6.64 3.19 -27.23
C GLY A 403 -6.18 2.94 -28.67
N VAL A 404 -6.18 1.69 -29.14
CA VAL A 404 -5.84 1.32 -30.52
C VAL A 404 -6.97 1.68 -31.50
N LEU A 405 -8.23 1.44 -31.13
CA LEU A 405 -9.37 1.72 -32.02
C LEU A 405 -9.87 3.16 -31.95
N ARG A 406 -9.62 3.89 -30.85
CA ARG A 406 -10.13 5.25 -30.65
C ARG A 406 -9.60 6.19 -31.74
N GLY A 407 -10.52 6.78 -32.50
CA GLY A 407 -10.21 7.74 -33.56
C GLY A 407 -9.93 7.13 -34.93
N LYS A 408 -9.99 5.79 -35.08
CA LYS A 408 -9.92 5.12 -36.40
C LYS A 408 -11.26 5.20 -37.14
N SER A 409 -11.20 5.18 -38.48
CA SER A 409 -12.38 5.06 -39.34
C SER A 409 -12.75 3.58 -39.51
N LEU A 410 -13.77 3.12 -38.80
CA LEU A 410 -14.20 1.72 -38.79
C LEU A 410 -15.06 1.37 -40.02
N SER A 411 -14.93 0.14 -40.53
CA SER A 411 -15.69 -0.33 -41.69
C SER A 411 -17.18 -0.55 -41.36
N LYS A 412 -18.06 -0.47 -42.36
CA LYS A 412 -19.49 -0.78 -42.18
C LYS A 412 -19.72 -2.24 -41.78
N ASN A 413 -18.88 -3.17 -42.25
CA ASN A 413 -18.97 -4.58 -41.91
C ASN A 413 -18.63 -4.80 -40.43
N PHE A 414 -17.56 -4.17 -39.95
CA PHE A 414 -17.18 -4.15 -38.55
C PHE A 414 -18.33 -3.63 -37.67
N LEU A 415 -18.92 -2.48 -38.03
CA LEU A 415 -20.02 -1.90 -37.27
C LEU A 415 -21.24 -2.84 -37.21
N ASN A 416 -21.66 -3.38 -38.35
CA ASN A 416 -22.80 -4.31 -38.41
C ASN A 416 -22.54 -5.60 -37.62
N HIS A 417 -21.32 -6.14 -37.70
CA HIS A 417 -20.95 -7.36 -37.00
C HIS A 417 -20.98 -7.18 -35.48
N PHE A 418 -20.28 -6.17 -34.95
CA PHE A 418 -20.23 -5.95 -33.50
C PHE A 418 -21.56 -5.41 -32.96
N MET A 419 -22.34 -4.62 -33.71
CA MET A 419 -23.69 -4.24 -33.28
C MET A 419 -24.61 -5.45 -33.13
N ARG A 420 -24.47 -6.50 -33.95
CA ARG A 420 -25.18 -7.76 -33.76
C ARG A 420 -24.75 -8.48 -32.49
N ILE A 421 -23.45 -8.48 -32.18
CA ILE A 421 -22.89 -9.10 -30.96
C ILE A 421 -23.36 -8.35 -29.71
N LEU A 422 -23.27 -7.02 -29.71
CA LEU A 422 -23.75 -6.16 -28.62
C LEU A 422 -25.24 -6.41 -28.32
N SER A 423 -26.00 -6.75 -29.36
CA SER A 423 -27.43 -7.05 -29.32
C SER A 423 -27.78 -8.49 -28.87
N GLN A 424 -26.81 -9.35 -28.58
CA GLN A 424 -27.08 -10.70 -28.05
C GLN A 424 -27.53 -10.65 -26.59
N SER A 425 -28.11 -11.74 -26.08
CA SER A 425 -28.49 -11.82 -24.67
C SER A 425 -27.26 -11.63 -23.76
N LEU A 426 -27.45 -11.06 -22.57
CA LEU A 426 -26.39 -10.96 -21.54
C LEU A 426 -26.22 -12.28 -20.76
N TYR A 427 -27.22 -13.17 -20.83
CA TYR A 427 -27.28 -14.41 -20.06
C TYR A 427 -26.88 -15.65 -20.88
N GLU A 428 -26.63 -15.48 -22.17
CA GLU A 428 -26.19 -16.52 -23.10
C GLU A 428 -24.71 -16.27 -23.46
N PRO A 429 -23.92 -17.35 -23.65
CA PRO A 429 -22.55 -17.22 -24.12
C PRO A 429 -22.50 -16.70 -25.57
N TYR A 430 -21.37 -16.12 -25.94
CA TYR A 430 -21.11 -15.75 -27.32
C TYR A 430 -21.02 -17.00 -28.23
N SER A 431 -21.35 -16.81 -29.50
CA SER A 431 -21.28 -17.86 -30.52
C SER A 431 -19.87 -17.99 -31.07
N HIS A 432 -19.37 -19.22 -31.22
CA HIS A 432 -18.06 -19.50 -31.86
C HIS A 432 -17.96 -18.99 -33.31
N ASN A 433 -19.09 -18.86 -34.01
CA ASN A 433 -19.08 -18.36 -35.39
C ASN A 433 -18.91 -16.83 -35.46
N ASP A 434 -19.02 -16.14 -34.33
CA ASP A 434 -18.97 -14.69 -34.26
C ASP A 434 -17.57 -14.18 -33.92
N PHE A 435 -16.66 -15.03 -33.46
CA PHE A 435 -15.35 -14.64 -32.96
C PHE A 435 -14.26 -15.53 -33.57
N VAL A 436 -13.09 -14.94 -33.79
CA VAL A 436 -11.86 -15.69 -34.11
C VAL A 436 -11.22 -16.21 -32.82
N SER A 437 -11.24 -15.38 -31.77
CA SER A 437 -10.74 -15.71 -30.43
C SER A 437 -11.67 -16.68 -29.69
N TYR A 438 -11.10 -17.49 -28.81
CA TYR A 438 -11.85 -18.40 -27.95
C TYR A 438 -11.41 -18.25 -26.49
N ASP A 439 -12.40 -18.19 -25.59
CA ASP A 439 -12.19 -18.25 -24.14
C ASP A 439 -13.31 -19.07 -23.49
N GLU A 440 -12.97 -20.10 -22.70
CA GLU A 440 -13.98 -20.91 -22.01
C GLU A 440 -14.91 -20.06 -21.12
N LEU A 441 -14.41 -18.94 -20.56
CA LEU A 441 -15.19 -18.10 -19.66
C LEU A 441 -16.36 -17.39 -20.36
N MET A 442 -16.20 -16.98 -21.62
CA MET A 442 -17.21 -16.19 -22.34
C MET A 442 -18.08 -17.02 -23.29
N PHE A 443 -17.64 -18.23 -23.63
CA PHE A 443 -18.34 -19.11 -24.56
C PHE A 443 -19.06 -20.29 -23.89
N THR A 444 -18.90 -20.47 -22.57
CA THR A 444 -19.65 -21.49 -21.81
C THR A 444 -20.71 -20.88 -20.90
N LYS A 445 -21.82 -21.59 -20.69
CA LYS A 445 -22.90 -21.15 -19.78
C LYS A 445 -22.45 -21.04 -18.32
N SER A 446 -21.46 -21.83 -17.92
CA SER A 446 -20.85 -21.76 -16.58
C SER A 446 -19.96 -20.54 -16.43
N GLY A 447 -19.16 -20.22 -17.45
CA GLY A 447 -18.26 -19.07 -17.44
C GLY A 447 -19.00 -17.73 -17.40
N VAL A 448 -20.06 -17.56 -18.20
CA VAL A 448 -20.90 -16.34 -18.19
C VAL A 448 -21.48 -16.07 -16.80
N LYS A 449 -21.89 -17.13 -16.08
CA LYS A 449 -22.40 -17.01 -14.70
C LYS A 449 -21.31 -16.62 -13.71
N LEU A 450 -20.05 -17.00 -13.96
CA LEU A 450 -18.90 -16.66 -13.12
C LEU A 450 -18.47 -15.20 -13.32
N ILE A 451 -18.42 -14.72 -14.57
CA ILE A 451 -18.07 -13.34 -14.91
C ILE A 451 -19.13 -12.34 -14.42
N GLY A 452 -20.40 -12.72 -14.58
CA GLY A 452 -21.54 -11.88 -14.24
C GLY A 452 -21.90 -10.87 -15.35
N GLU A 453 -23.19 -10.51 -15.41
CA GLU A 453 -23.76 -9.64 -16.44
C GLU A 453 -23.17 -8.23 -16.46
N ASP A 454 -22.80 -7.68 -15.30
CA ASP A 454 -22.29 -6.30 -15.18
C ASP A 454 -20.95 -6.13 -15.89
N THR A 455 -20.06 -7.13 -15.79
CA THR A 455 -18.76 -7.11 -16.47
C THR A 455 -18.93 -7.27 -17.98
N ILE A 456 -19.83 -8.15 -18.42
CA ILE A 456 -20.14 -8.35 -19.84
C ILE A 456 -20.71 -7.04 -20.42
N LEU A 457 -21.68 -6.44 -19.73
CA LEU A 457 -22.29 -5.18 -20.15
C LEU A 457 -21.28 -4.03 -20.17
N LYS A 458 -20.42 -3.94 -19.14
CA LYS A 458 -19.32 -2.98 -19.10
C LYS A 458 -18.44 -3.09 -20.35
N ASN A 459 -17.96 -4.28 -20.68
CA ASN A 459 -17.09 -4.49 -21.83
C ASN A 459 -17.77 -4.14 -23.15
N ARG A 460 -19.06 -4.50 -23.29
CA ARG A 460 -19.91 -4.11 -24.43
C ARG A 460 -20.05 -2.60 -24.58
N ILE A 461 -20.26 -1.87 -23.48
CA ILE A 461 -20.35 -0.40 -23.48
C ILE A 461 -19.03 0.24 -23.90
N ARG A 462 -17.88 -0.28 -23.44
CA ARG A 462 -16.56 0.23 -23.84
C ARG A 462 -16.33 0.08 -25.35
N LEU A 463 -16.73 -1.05 -25.93
CA LEU A 463 -16.68 -1.22 -27.38
C LEU A 463 -17.64 -0.24 -28.10
N PHE A 464 -18.87 -0.08 -27.58
CA PHE A 464 -19.84 0.85 -28.15
C PHE A 464 -19.34 2.31 -28.14
N GLU A 465 -18.68 2.77 -27.08
CA GLU A 465 -18.10 4.11 -26.99
C GLU A 465 -17.05 4.39 -28.08
N VAL A 466 -16.37 3.36 -28.58
CA VAL A 466 -15.44 3.46 -29.70
C VAL A 466 -16.19 3.55 -31.03
N MET A 467 -17.30 2.80 -31.16
CA MET A 467 -18.09 2.69 -32.39
C MET A 467 -19.00 3.89 -32.64
N LYS A 468 -19.50 4.56 -31.59
CA LYS A 468 -20.57 5.58 -31.70
C LYS A 468 -20.27 6.76 -32.63
N ASP A 469 -19.00 7.08 -32.86
CA ASP A 469 -18.58 8.21 -33.69
C ASP A 469 -18.46 7.86 -35.19
N SER A 470 -18.54 6.57 -35.55
CA SER A 470 -18.43 6.11 -36.93
C SER A 470 -19.78 6.20 -37.66
N SER A 471 -19.79 6.70 -38.90
CA SER A 471 -21.01 6.85 -39.71
C SER A 471 -21.43 5.53 -40.36
N GLY A 472 -22.68 5.13 -40.13
CA GLY A 472 -23.23 3.90 -40.71
C GLY A 472 -24.65 3.63 -40.25
N SER A 473 -25.57 3.37 -41.18
CA SER A 473 -26.93 2.93 -40.87
C SER A 473 -26.93 1.42 -40.58
N SER A 474 -27.21 1.00 -39.34
CA SER A 474 -27.43 -0.41 -39.01
C SER A 474 -28.94 -0.71 -38.96
N SER A 475 -29.43 -1.58 -39.84
CA SER A 475 -30.76 -2.19 -39.71
C SER A 475 -30.60 -3.55 -39.04
N MET A 476 -31.08 -3.71 -37.81
CA MET A 476 -30.85 -4.91 -36.98
C MET A 476 -32.17 -5.49 -36.48
N LYS A 477 -32.19 -6.81 -36.22
CA LYS A 477 -33.33 -7.52 -35.61
C LYS A 477 -33.34 -7.27 -34.09
N GLU A 478 -34.46 -6.78 -33.60
CA GLU A 478 -34.69 -6.35 -32.21
C GLU A 478 -35.27 -7.48 -31.37
N ASP A 479 -34.54 -8.59 -31.21
CA ASP A 479 -35.08 -9.78 -30.52
C ASP A 479 -34.76 -9.79 -29.00
N THR A 480 -33.97 -8.84 -28.49
CA THR A 480 -33.46 -8.77 -27.10
C THR A 480 -33.69 -7.38 -26.49
N ALA A 481 -33.79 -7.33 -25.16
CA ALA A 481 -33.96 -6.05 -24.46
C ALA A 481 -32.69 -5.19 -24.60
N ILE A 482 -31.51 -5.80 -24.44
CA ILE A 482 -30.24 -5.11 -24.57
C ILE A 482 -29.91 -4.70 -26.02
N GLY A 483 -30.38 -5.47 -27.01
CA GLY A 483 -30.22 -5.10 -28.42
C GLY A 483 -31.05 -3.88 -28.80
N MET A 484 -32.29 -3.80 -28.30
CA MET A 484 -33.08 -2.57 -28.43
C MET A 484 -32.39 -1.38 -27.76
N VAL A 485 -31.84 -1.56 -26.55
CA VAL A 485 -31.07 -0.53 -25.84
C VAL A 485 -29.91 0.00 -26.68
N PHE A 486 -29.03 -0.88 -27.19
CA PHE A 486 -27.89 -0.44 -28.01
C PHE A 486 -28.31 0.18 -29.35
N ASN A 487 -29.39 -0.32 -29.98
CA ASN A 487 -29.92 0.28 -31.21
C ASN A 487 -30.47 1.69 -30.98
N ILE A 488 -31.21 1.92 -29.89
CA ILE A 488 -31.71 3.24 -29.51
C ILE A 488 -30.53 4.17 -29.20
N LEU A 489 -29.56 3.72 -28.40
CA LEU A 489 -28.34 4.49 -28.12
C LEU A 489 -27.61 4.87 -29.41
N TYR A 490 -27.44 3.93 -30.34
CA TYR A 490 -26.77 4.18 -31.61
C TYR A 490 -27.51 5.24 -32.45
N LYS A 491 -28.84 5.16 -32.55
CA LYS A 491 -29.66 6.18 -33.23
C LYS A 491 -29.51 7.56 -32.58
N LEU A 492 -29.50 7.63 -31.26
CA LEU A 492 -29.40 8.89 -30.51
C LEU A 492 -28.02 9.55 -30.58
N PHE A 493 -26.94 8.75 -30.66
CA PHE A 493 -25.56 9.24 -30.80
C PHE A 493 -25.14 9.49 -32.26
N SER A 494 -25.77 8.85 -33.25
CA SER A 494 -25.37 8.95 -34.66
C SER A 494 -25.43 10.40 -35.19
N LYS A 495 -24.35 10.81 -35.86
CA LYS A 495 -24.17 12.15 -36.44
C LYS A 495 -24.75 12.32 -37.85
N ASP A 496 -25.23 11.24 -38.49
CA ASP A 496 -25.58 11.22 -39.92
C ASP A 496 -26.84 12.00 -40.32
N SER A 497 -27.68 12.47 -39.39
CA SER A 497 -28.80 13.34 -39.75
C SER A 497 -28.34 14.80 -39.94
N LYS A 498 -28.00 15.17 -41.18
CA LYS A 498 -27.92 16.58 -41.63
C LYS A 498 -29.28 17.31 -41.60
N GLU A 499 -30.33 16.66 -41.11
CA GLU A 499 -31.64 17.25 -40.82
C GLU A 499 -31.82 17.35 -39.31
N GLY A 500 -32.40 18.47 -38.86
CA GLY A 500 -32.43 18.91 -37.46
C GLY A 500 -32.90 17.86 -36.45
N THR A 501 -32.51 18.07 -35.19
CA THR A 501 -32.79 17.23 -34.02
C THR A 501 -34.26 16.84 -33.84
N THR A 502 -35.20 17.62 -34.38
CA THR A 502 -36.63 17.30 -34.45
C THR A 502 -36.95 16.02 -35.25
N LYS A 503 -36.08 15.57 -36.17
CA LYS A 503 -36.24 14.32 -36.92
C LYS A 503 -35.68 13.10 -36.15
N ARG A 504 -34.66 13.30 -35.31
CA ARG A 504 -34.08 12.24 -34.44
C ARG A 504 -35.07 11.77 -33.38
N PHE A 505 -35.78 12.70 -32.75
CA PHE A 505 -36.87 12.36 -31.84
C PHE A 505 -38.06 11.73 -32.57
N LYS A 506 -38.37 12.17 -33.80
CA LYS A 506 -39.42 11.54 -34.61
C LYS A 506 -39.12 10.08 -34.99
N GLU A 507 -37.88 9.73 -35.29
CA GLU A 507 -37.50 8.33 -35.59
C GLU A 507 -37.52 7.42 -34.34
N VAL A 508 -37.47 8.01 -33.13
CA VAL A 508 -37.70 7.31 -31.86
C VAL A 508 -39.21 7.30 -31.52
N GLU A 509 -39.97 8.34 -31.86
CA GLU A 509 -41.44 8.39 -31.78
C GLU A 509 -42.15 7.48 -32.80
N ASP A 510 -41.50 7.18 -33.94
CA ASP A 510 -41.96 6.23 -34.98
C ASP A 510 -41.78 4.76 -34.55
N LEU A 511 -41.10 4.48 -33.42
CA LEU A 511 -41.31 3.24 -32.67
C LEU A 511 -42.65 3.39 -31.94
N GLU A 512 -43.70 2.91 -32.61
CA GLU A 512 -45.11 3.13 -32.28
C GLU A 512 -45.38 3.16 -30.77
N VAL A 513 -46.06 4.22 -30.31
CA VAL A 513 -46.53 4.46 -28.93
C VAL A 513 -47.31 3.26 -28.34
N GLU A 514 -47.70 2.26 -29.15
CA GLU A 514 -48.24 0.97 -28.75
C GLU A 514 -47.22 0.03 -28.06
N ASP A 515 -45.91 0.29 -28.14
CA ASP A 515 -44.83 -0.56 -27.63
C ASP A 515 -44.43 -0.35 -26.16
N LEU A 516 -44.99 0.66 -25.48
CA LEU A 516 -44.69 0.93 -24.05
C LEU A 516 -45.39 -0.04 -23.08
N GLU A 517 -46.35 -0.84 -23.56
CA GLU A 517 -46.97 -1.85 -22.72
C GLU A 517 -45.98 -3.00 -22.45
N VAL A 518 -45.83 -3.36 -21.17
CA VAL A 518 -44.99 -4.47 -20.70
C VAL A 518 -45.29 -5.76 -21.47
N GLU A 519 -46.54 -5.98 -21.89
CA GLU A 519 -46.97 -7.14 -22.66
C GLU A 519 -46.37 -7.19 -24.08
N ASN A 520 -46.20 -6.03 -24.73
CA ASN A 520 -45.64 -5.94 -26.08
C ASN A 520 -44.13 -6.09 -26.05
N LEU A 521 -43.45 -5.47 -25.07
CA LEU A 521 -42.02 -5.67 -24.83
C LEU A 521 -41.71 -7.14 -24.47
N TYR A 522 -42.55 -7.78 -23.66
CA TYR A 522 -42.39 -9.20 -23.30
C TYR A 522 -42.58 -10.15 -24.49
N LYS A 523 -43.43 -9.78 -25.47
CA LYS A 523 -43.59 -10.55 -26.73
C LYS A 523 -42.38 -10.39 -27.65
N LYS A 524 -41.83 -9.18 -27.75
CA LYS A 524 -40.69 -8.87 -28.63
C LYS A 524 -39.35 -9.40 -28.10
N CYS A 525 -39.07 -9.18 -26.81
CA CYS A 525 -37.77 -9.52 -26.22
C CYS A 525 -37.69 -10.97 -25.72
N LYS A 526 -36.69 -11.74 -26.16
CA LYS A 526 -36.45 -13.11 -25.68
C LYS A 526 -35.98 -13.17 -24.23
N ASP A 527 -35.19 -12.19 -23.79
CA ASP A 527 -34.56 -12.20 -22.47
C ASP A 527 -35.58 -11.97 -21.34
N LEU A 528 -36.58 -11.10 -21.59
CA LEU A 528 -37.64 -10.83 -20.62
C LEU A 528 -38.48 -12.08 -20.31
N ARG A 529 -38.54 -13.05 -21.24
CA ARG A 529 -39.26 -14.32 -21.09
C ARG A 529 -38.59 -15.31 -20.14
N LEU A 530 -37.36 -15.03 -19.69
CA LEU A 530 -36.69 -15.80 -18.64
C LEU A 530 -37.35 -15.60 -17.27
N LEU A 531 -38.20 -14.58 -17.10
CA LEU A 531 -39.02 -14.34 -15.91
C LEU A 531 -40.51 -14.48 -16.24
N PRO A 532 -41.34 -15.14 -15.42
CA PRO A 532 -42.78 -15.17 -15.64
C PRO A 532 -43.40 -13.77 -15.61
N LEU A 533 -44.25 -13.45 -16.61
CA LEU A 533 -44.93 -12.15 -16.75
C LEU A 533 -45.63 -11.66 -15.47
N LYS A 534 -46.24 -12.59 -14.69
CA LYS A 534 -46.91 -12.25 -13.42
C LYS A 534 -45.93 -11.72 -12.38
N GLU A 535 -44.74 -12.32 -12.28
CA GLU A 535 -43.70 -11.87 -11.36
C GLU A 535 -43.11 -10.53 -11.80
N LEU A 536 -42.87 -10.36 -13.10
CA LEU A 536 -42.43 -9.06 -13.65
C LEU A 536 -43.41 -7.94 -13.31
N ARG A 537 -44.73 -8.17 -13.48
CA ARG A 537 -45.77 -7.20 -13.08
C ARG A 537 -45.75 -6.91 -11.59
N ASN A 538 -45.59 -7.93 -10.76
CA ASN A 538 -45.52 -7.76 -9.32
C ASN A 538 -44.33 -6.87 -8.94
N ILE A 539 -43.15 -7.10 -9.53
CA ILE A 539 -41.94 -6.30 -9.30
C ILE A 539 -42.13 -4.84 -9.74
N ILE A 540 -42.72 -4.63 -10.92
CA ILE A 540 -43.01 -3.29 -11.42
C ILE A 540 -43.98 -2.59 -10.46
N SER A 541 -45.06 -3.26 -10.04
CA SER A 541 -46.08 -2.70 -9.16
C SER A 541 -45.60 -2.42 -7.73
N SER A 542 -44.72 -3.26 -7.18
CA SER A 542 -44.15 -3.08 -5.85
C SER A 542 -43.14 -1.94 -5.82
N THR A 543 -42.36 -1.79 -6.90
CA THR A 543 -41.37 -0.71 -7.03
C THR A 543 -42.04 0.65 -7.24
N THR A 544 -43.12 0.73 -8.02
CA THR A 544 -43.91 1.97 -8.18
C THR A 544 -44.61 2.42 -6.89
N ASN A 545 -44.86 1.50 -5.95
CA ASN A 545 -45.55 1.79 -4.69
C ASN A 545 -44.59 2.08 -3.50
N ASN A 546 -43.27 2.21 -3.74
CA ASN A 546 -42.26 2.49 -2.70
C ASN A 546 -42.33 1.55 -1.48
N ILE A 547 -42.70 0.28 -1.69
CA ILE A 547 -42.64 -0.73 -0.62
C ILE A 547 -41.19 -1.20 -0.55
N ALA A 548 -40.43 -0.60 0.38
CA ALA A 548 -39.08 -1.02 0.69
C ALA A 548 -39.09 -2.50 1.11
N SER A 549 -38.25 -3.31 0.45
CA SER A 549 -38.07 -4.76 0.66
C SER A 549 -39.15 -5.70 0.07
N SER A 550 -39.08 -5.94 -1.24
CA SER A 550 -39.35 -7.29 -1.74
C SER A 550 -38.14 -7.74 -2.56
N THR A 551 -37.14 -8.34 -1.91
CA THR A 551 -36.18 -9.19 -2.62
C THR A 551 -36.98 -10.16 -3.46
N THR A 552 -36.74 -10.14 -4.76
CA THR A 552 -37.43 -11.01 -5.70
C THR A 552 -37.18 -12.47 -5.30
N ILE A 553 -38.24 -13.26 -5.17
CA ILE A 553 -38.11 -14.69 -4.81
C ILE A 553 -37.40 -15.44 -5.94
N HIS A 554 -37.59 -14.99 -7.18
CA HIS A 554 -36.98 -15.57 -8.36
C HIS A 554 -35.60 -14.97 -8.63
N PRO A 555 -34.55 -15.79 -8.86
CA PRO A 555 -33.16 -15.31 -9.02
C PRO A 555 -32.95 -14.42 -10.25
N MET A 556 -33.80 -14.53 -11.28
CA MET A 556 -33.77 -13.66 -12.46
C MET A 556 -34.66 -12.41 -12.34
N GLY A 557 -35.32 -12.20 -11.19
CA GLY A 557 -36.23 -11.06 -10.99
C GLY A 557 -35.52 -9.71 -11.11
N ASP A 558 -34.46 -9.52 -10.32
CA ASP A 558 -33.72 -8.25 -10.29
C ASP A 558 -32.94 -7.96 -11.60
N PRO A 559 -32.20 -8.93 -12.21
CA PRO A 559 -31.52 -8.73 -13.50
C PRO A 559 -32.44 -8.27 -14.63
N ILE A 560 -33.56 -8.97 -14.82
CA ILE A 560 -34.50 -8.69 -15.91
C ILE A 560 -35.25 -7.37 -15.67
N TYR A 561 -35.51 -7.04 -14.40
CA TYR A 561 -36.08 -5.74 -14.06
C TYR A 561 -35.12 -4.58 -14.40
N ARG A 562 -33.79 -4.76 -14.22
CA ARG A 562 -32.79 -3.78 -14.67
C ARG A 562 -32.80 -3.64 -16.19
N ASP A 563 -32.80 -4.75 -16.93
CA ASP A 563 -32.87 -4.72 -18.40
C ASP A 563 -34.13 -4.00 -18.91
N TYR A 564 -35.28 -4.27 -18.29
CA TYR A 564 -36.52 -3.57 -18.57
C TYR A 564 -36.40 -2.07 -18.27
N LEU A 565 -35.78 -1.69 -17.16
CA LEU A 565 -35.60 -0.28 -16.77
C LEU A 565 -34.68 0.47 -17.75
N ARG A 566 -33.57 -0.16 -18.20
CA ARG A 566 -32.68 0.37 -19.25
C ARG A 566 -33.44 0.62 -20.54
N LEU A 567 -34.25 -0.35 -20.98
CA LEU A 567 -35.03 -0.22 -22.20
C LEU A 567 -36.11 0.86 -22.09
N ARG A 568 -36.87 0.84 -20.99
CA ARG A 568 -37.95 1.80 -20.74
C ARG A 568 -37.45 3.23 -20.71
N THR A 569 -36.35 3.49 -20.00
CA THR A 569 -35.79 4.86 -19.90
C THR A 569 -35.33 5.40 -21.25
N LEU A 570 -34.82 4.56 -22.14
CA LEU A 570 -34.41 4.96 -23.48
C LEU A 570 -35.59 5.11 -24.45
N LEU A 571 -36.66 4.31 -24.30
CA LEU A 571 -37.89 4.47 -25.09
C LEU A 571 -38.71 5.70 -24.67
N GLU A 572 -38.69 6.05 -23.38
CA GLU A 572 -39.34 7.27 -22.88
C GLU A 572 -38.55 8.54 -23.23
N PHE A 573 -37.31 8.43 -23.72
CA PHE A 573 -36.46 9.56 -24.12
C PHE A 573 -37.16 10.38 -25.22
N PRO A 574 -37.32 11.72 -25.08
CA PRO A 574 -36.54 12.64 -24.24
C PRO A 574 -36.99 12.82 -22.78
N LYS A 575 -38.01 12.11 -22.28
CA LYS A 575 -38.37 12.18 -20.86
C LYS A 575 -37.30 11.49 -20.02
N VAL A 576 -36.69 12.23 -19.10
CA VAL A 576 -35.59 11.73 -18.28
C VAL A 576 -36.16 11.16 -16.98
N GLY A 577 -35.92 9.88 -16.71
CA GLY A 577 -36.31 9.22 -15.46
C GLY A 577 -35.14 9.01 -14.50
N ILE A 578 -35.35 9.25 -13.19
CA ILE A 578 -34.34 9.05 -12.14
C ILE A 578 -34.23 7.60 -11.67
N GLU A 579 -35.30 6.82 -11.79
CA GLU A 579 -35.39 5.44 -11.27
C GLU A 579 -34.24 4.53 -11.71
N ILE A 580 -33.65 4.75 -12.89
CA ILE A 580 -32.51 3.98 -13.37
C ILE A 580 -31.29 4.09 -12.46
N PHE A 581 -31.00 5.28 -11.94
CA PHE A 581 -29.87 5.48 -11.04
C PHE A 581 -30.06 4.75 -9.70
N LYS A 582 -31.30 4.45 -9.30
CA LYS A 582 -31.58 3.70 -8.06
C LYS A 582 -31.19 2.23 -8.13
N LYS A 583 -31.44 1.60 -9.28
CA LYS A 583 -31.43 0.13 -9.42
C LYS A 583 -30.30 -0.40 -10.30
N GLU A 584 -29.70 0.46 -11.12
CA GLU A 584 -28.62 0.08 -12.02
C GLU A 584 -27.34 -0.27 -11.23
N THR A 585 -26.74 -1.40 -11.60
CA THR A 585 -25.50 -1.92 -11.01
C THR A 585 -24.28 -1.61 -11.89
N CYS A 586 -24.48 -1.51 -13.21
CA CYS A 586 -23.41 -1.22 -14.16
C CYS A 586 -23.08 0.28 -14.21
N VAL A 587 -21.95 0.66 -13.59
CA VAL A 587 -21.44 2.05 -13.55
C VAL A 587 -21.18 2.61 -14.96
N ASP A 588 -20.65 1.79 -15.87
CA ASP A 588 -20.38 2.22 -17.25
C ASP A 588 -21.68 2.53 -18.02
N PHE A 589 -22.80 1.84 -17.71
CA PHE A 589 -24.10 2.16 -18.31
C PHE A 589 -24.60 3.54 -17.85
N LEU A 590 -24.51 3.81 -16.54
CA LEU A 590 -24.87 5.11 -16.00
C LEU A 590 -23.99 6.24 -16.56
N ARG A 591 -22.70 5.95 -16.83
CA ARG A 591 -21.81 6.91 -17.48
C ARG A 591 -22.27 7.22 -18.90
N ILE A 592 -22.56 6.20 -19.72
CA ILE A 592 -22.97 6.45 -21.12
C ILE A 592 -24.35 7.13 -21.19
N TYR A 593 -25.28 6.76 -20.31
CA TYR A 593 -26.57 7.45 -20.21
C TYR A 593 -26.40 8.91 -19.77
N SER A 594 -25.52 9.18 -18.82
CA SER A 594 -25.20 10.56 -18.42
C SER A 594 -24.52 11.36 -19.55
N ASN A 595 -23.66 10.72 -20.35
CA ASN A 595 -23.07 11.33 -21.55
C ASN A 595 -24.14 11.67 -22.60
N LEU A 596 -25.12 10.80 -22.79
CA LEU A 596 -26.26 11.06 -23.68
C LEU A 596 -27.06 12.29 -23.23
N LEU A 597 -27.37 12.38 -21.94
CA LEU A 597 -28.04 13.56 -21.36
C LEU A 597 -27.22 14.84 -21.55
N PHE A 598 -25.89 14.74 -21.44
CA PHE A 598 -25.00 15.87 -21.62
C PHE A 598 -24.93 16.35 -23.08
N GLU A 599 -24.89 15.43 -24.05
CA GLU A 599 -24.87 15.79 -25.48
C GLU A 599 -26.18 16.48 -25.91
N HIS A 600 -27.33 16.04 -25.39
CA HIS A 600 -28.67 16.58 -25.71
C HIS A 600 -29.19 17.64 -24.73
N LYS A 601 -28.33 18.16 -23.84
CA LYS A 601 -28.69 19.10 -22.75
C LYS A 601 -29.42 20.39 -23.14
N ARG A 602 -29.41 20.78 -24.42
CA ARG A 602 -30.09 21.98 -24.93
C ARG A 602 -31.56 21.72 -25.30
N GLU A 603 -31.90 20.45 -25.51
CA GLU A 603 -33.19 20.01 -26.05
C GLU A 603 -34.05 19.37 -24.97
N LEU A 604 -33.43 19.02 -23.84
CA LEU A 604 -34.07 18.43 -22.66
C LEU A 604 -34.37 19.50 -21.61
N GLU A 605 -35.44 19.30 -20.83
CA GLU A 605 -35.72 20.04 -19.59
C GLU A 605 -34.78 19.57 -18.46
N ILE A 606 -33.47 19.65 -18.69
CA ILE A 606 -32.44 19.09 -17.81
C ILE A 606 -32.40 19.79 -16.44
N ASP A 607 -32.85 21.04 -16.36
CA ASP A 607 -32.86 21.81 -15.11
C ASP A 607 -33.80 21.19 -14.07
N LEU A 608 -34.99 20.72 -14.48
CA LEU A 608 -35.93 20.02 -13.61
C LEU A 608 -35.35 18.68 -13.12
N PHE A 609 -34.69 17.95 -14.03
CA PHE A 609 -34.03 16.70 -13.69
C PHE A 609 -32.87 16.90 -12.69
N ILE A 610 -32.07 17.95 -12.88
CA ILE A 610 -30.96 18.28 -11.97
C ILE A 610 -31.50 18.60 -10.56
N GLU A 611 -32.60 19.35 -10.46
CA GLU A 611 -33.23 19.66 -9.16
C GLU A 611 -33.77 18.40 -8.47
N GLU A 612 -34.41 17.52 -9.22
CA GLU A 612 -34.94 16.25 -8.69
C GLU A 612 -33.79 15.29 -8.30
N ALA A 613 -32.73 15.18 -9.11
CA ALA A 613 -31.53 14.41 -8.82
C ALA A 613 -30.81 14.92 -7.57
N TYR A 614 -30.73 16.23 -7.40
CA TYR A 614 -30.20 16.86 -6.19
C TYR A 614 -31.02 16.46 -4.95
N SER A 615 -32.35 16.59 -5.00
CA SER A 615 -33.22 16.22 -3.86
C SER A 615 -33.04 14.76 -3.48
N LYS A 616 -33.02 13.85 -4.47
CA LYS A 616 -32.90 12.41 -4.25
C LYS A 616 -31.54 11.97 -3.72
N LEU A 617 -30.45 12.59 -4.17
CA LEU A 617 -29.11 12.30 -3.66
C LEU A 617 -28.95 12.75 -2.19
N VAL A 618 -29.65 13.81 -1.78
CA VAL A 618 -29.67 14.31 -0.41
C VAL A 618 -30.57 13.46 0.50
N GLU A 619 -31.71 12.98 -0.01
CA GLU A 619 -32.71 12.20 0.76
C GLU A 619 -32.21 10.81 1.23
N GLY A 620 -31.29 10.15 0.50
CA GLY A 620 -30.81 8.82 0.92
C GLY A 620 -29.65 8.22 0.11
N ASP A 621 -29.09 7.13 0.63
CA ASP A 621 -27.96 6.40 0.00
C ASP A 621 -28.37 5.49 -1.17
N GLU A 622 -29.67 5.23 -1.34
CA GLU A 622 -30.18 4.41 -2.47
C GLU A 622 -29.92 5.02 -3.85
N TYR A 623 -29.66 6.33 -3.92
CA TYR A 623 -29.37 7.06 -5.16
C TYR A 623 -27.91 7.50 -5.29
N ASP A 624 -26.98 6.84 -4.59
CA ASP A 624 -25.55 7.24 -4.60
C ASP A 624 -24.93 7.20 -6.01
N ASN A 625 -25.46 6.34 -6.88
CA ASN A 625 -25.15 6.26 -8.30
C ASN A 625 -25.34 7.58 -9.07
N LEU A 626 -26.17 8.52 -8.59
CA LEU A 626 -26.30 9.87 -9.19
C LEU A 626 -24.98 10.67 -9.15
N ARG A 627 -24.00 10.28 -8.31
CA ARG A 627 -22.64 10.84 -8.37
C ARG A 627 -22.00 10.68 -9.74
N ILE A 628 -22.32 9.61 -10.47
CA ILE A 628 -21.81 9.36 -11.83
C ILE A 628 -22.33 10.44 -12.80
N PHE A 629 -23.62 10.77 -12.69
CA PHE A 629 -24.22 11.86 -13.46
C PHE A 629 -23.53 13.20 -13.18
N PHE A 630 -23.35 13.55 -11.90
CA PHE A 630 -22.64 14.78 -11.53
C PHE A 630 -21.17 14.79 -11.97
N ARG A 631 -20.51 13.63 -12.00
CA ARG A 631 -19.15 13.51 -12.51
C ARG A 631 -19.05 13.80 -14.01
N VAL A 632 -20.03 13.35 -14.80
CA VAL A 632 -20.07 13.60 -16.25
C VAL A 632 -20.41 15.06 -16.55
N PHE A 633 -21.41 15.64 -15.88
CA PHE A 633 -21.80 17.03 -16.12
C PHE A 633 -20.79 18.04 -15.58
N GLY A 634 -20.02 17.66 -14.56
CA GLY A 634 -19.02 18.52 -13.94
C GLY A 634 -19.61 19.86 -13.51
N TYR A 635 -18.81 20.93 -13.60
CA TYR A 635 -19.21 22.27 -13.14
C TYR A 635 -20.48 22.81 -13.82
N GLU A 636 -20.83 22.31 -15.01
CA GLU A 636 -22.02 22.76 -15.73
C GLU A 636 -23.31 22.44 -14.96
N ALA A 637 -23.36 21.30 -14.24
CA ALA A 637 -24.50 20.98 -13.36
C ALA A 637 -24.67 22.05 -12.27
N ILE A 638 -23.58 22.44 -11.60
CA ILE A 638 -23.61 23.46 -10.54
C ILE A 638 -24.05 24.81 -11.10
N SER A 639 -23.55 25.19 -12.27
CA SER A 639 -23.88 26.50 -12.88
C SER A 639 -25.36 26.67 -13.21
N ARG A 640 -26.07 25.57 -13.47
CA ARG A 640 -27.50 25.54 -13.81
C ARG A 640 -28.39 25.27 -12.60
N MET A 641 -27.83 24.70 -11.52
CA MET A 641 -28.56 24.49 -10.27
C MET A 641 -29.02 25.80 -9.67
N ARG A 642 -30.34 25.93 -9.52
CA ARG A 642 -30.90 26.84 -8.54
C ARG A 642 -30.86 26.11 -7.21
N PHE A 643 -29.91 26.47 -6.35
CA PHE A 643 -29.96 26.06 -4.95
C PHE A 643 -31.22 26.69 -4.35
N THR A 644 -32.35 25.97 -4.42
CA THR A 644 -33.61 26.42 -3.88
C THR A 644 -33.44 26.54 -2.38
N ALA A 645 -33.44 27.78 -1.89
CA ALA A 645 -33.46 28.06 -0.47
C ALA A 645 -34.82 27.59 0.07
N THR A 646 -34.89 26.32 0.49
CA THR A 646 -35.87 25.91 1.48
C THR A 646 -35.55 26.71 2.72
N SER A 647 -36.37 27.72 2.96
CA SER A 647 -36.29 28.67 4.07
C SER A 647 -35.66 28.07 5.33
N GLY A 648 -34.42 28.49 5.64
CA GLY A 648 -33.82 28.33 6.97
C GLY A 648 -33.07 27.03 7.27
N ILE A 649 -32.81 26.13 6.30
CA ILE A 649 -32.08 24.88 6.59
C ILE A 649 -30.80 24.75 5.73
N PRO A 650 -29.60 25.02 6.29
CA PRO A 650 -28.29 24.87 5.61
C PRO A 650 -27.81 23.40 5.46
N SER A 651 -28.71 22.41 5.51
CA SER A 651 -28.33 20.99 5.58
C SER A 651 -28.21 20.29 4.23
N SER A 652 -29.14 20.53 3.29
CA SER A 652 -29.21 19.76 2.03
C SER A 652 -28.01 20.04 1.10
N ARG A 653 -27.60 21.31 1.02
CA ARG A 653 -26.47 21.74 0.19
C ARG A 653 -25.15 21.14 0.67
N LEU A 654 -24.92 21.16 1.98
CA LEU A 654 -23.73 20.56 2.58
C LEU A 654 -23.70 19.04 2.38
N VAL A 655 -24.85 18.36 2.55
CA VAL A 655 -24.96 16.91 2.31
C VAL A 655 -24.64 16.55 0.86
N PHE A 656 -25.15 17.32 -0.11
CA PHE A 656 -24.84 17.12 -1.52
C PHE A 656 -23.34 17.25 -1.81
N PHE A 657 -22.70 18.33 -1.36
CA PHE A 657 -21.26 18.52 -1.57
C PHE A 657 -20.43 17.53 -0.76
N GLY A 658 -20.88 17.09 0.41
CA GLY A 658 -20.24 16.00 1.15
C GLY A 658 -20.09 14.72 0.33
N LYS A 659 -21.02 14.46 -0.61
CA LYS A 659 -20.99 13.32 -1.52
C LYS A 659 -20.27 13.59 -2.86
N THR A 660 -20.23 14.85 -3.32
CA THR A 660 -19.83 15.19 -4.71
C THR A 660 -18.63 16.12 -4.84
N LEU A 661 -18.13 16.72 -3.75
CA LEU A 661 -17.11 17.78 -3.80
C LEU A 661 -15.78 17.34 -4.43
N GLU A 662 -15.43 16.06 -4.34
CA GLU A 662 -14.26 15.48 -5.02
C GLU A 662 -14.26 15.77 -6.54
N ILE A 663 -15.45 15.85 -7.15
CA ILE A 663 -15.62 16.10 -8.60
C ILE A 663 -15.20 17.52 -8.97
N TYR A 664 -15.28 18.49 -8.06
CA TYR A 664 -15.20 19.92 -8.36
C TYR A 664 -13.91 20.59 -7.87
N ARG A 665 -12.83 19.82 -7.68
CA ARG A 665 -11.54 20.34 -7.16
C ARG A 665 -10.97 21.52 -7.95
N GLU A 666 -11.11 21.50 -9.27
CA GLU A 666 -10.61 22.57 -10.14
C GLU A 666 -11.38 23.90 -9.98
N ASN A 667 -12.62 23.86 -9.46
CA ASN A 667 -13.50 25.01 -9.28
C ASN A 667 -13.61 25.50 -7.83
N PHE A 668 -12.70 25.07 -6.93
CA PHE A 668 -12.76 25.46 -5.51
C PHE A 668 -12.78 26.98 -5.31
N GLY A 669 -12.13 27.76 -6.19
CA GLY A 669 -12.15 29.22 -6.13
C GLY A 669 -13.56 29.84 -6.14
N GLU A 670 -14.51 29.26 -6.89
CA GLU A 670 -15.90 29.73 -6.97
C GLU A 670 -16.74 29.19 -5.80
N LEU A 671 -16.34 28.05 -5.22
CA LEU A 671 -17.01 27.40 -4.09
C LEU A 671 -16.50 27.87 -2.71
N GLY A 672 -15.68 28.91 -2.64
CA GLY A 672 -15.10 29.39 -1.37
C GLY A 672 -16.12 29.74 -0.28
N SER A 673 -17.33 30.20 -0.64
CA SER A 673 -18.40 30.45 0.35
C SER A 673 -18.88 29.18 1.05
N LEU A 674 -18.75 28.01 0.41
CA LEU A 674 -19.15 26.73 0.97
C LEU A 674 -18.22 26.29 2.10
N PHE A 675 -16.93 26.63 2.01
CA PHE A 675 -15.96 26.39 3.08
C PHE A 675 -16.38 27.11 4.36
N GLU A 676 -16.79 28.37 4.27
CA GLU A 676 -17.32 29.14 5.40
C GLU A 676 -18.59 28.55 5.99
N GLU A 677 -19.52 28.11 5.13
CA GLU A 677 -20.76 27.47 5.53
C GLU A 677 -20.50 26.14 6.25
N ALA A 678 -19.60 25.31 5.71
CA ALA A 678 -19.20 24.04 6.29
C ALA A 678 -18.44 24.20 7.61
N TYR A 679 -17.60 25.24 7.73
CA TYR A 679 -16.90 25.58 8.98
C TYR A 679 -17.91 25.95 10.07
N LYS A 680 -18.86 26.85 9.78
CA LYS A 680 -19.91 27.25 10.73
C LYS A 680 -20.84 26.10 11.10
N ALA A 681 -21.15 25.22 10.15
CA ALA A 681 -22.01 24.05 10.37
C ALA A 681 -21.28 22.83 10.96
N ARG A 682 -19.94 22.89 11.10
CA ARG A 682 -19.08 21.77 11.54
C ARG A 682 -19.26 20.49 10.69
N TYR A 683 -19.42 20.65 9.38
CA TYR A 683 -19.67 19.53 8.48
C TYR A 683 -18.37 18.95 7.91
N PHE A 684 -17.88 17.86 8.53
CA PHE A 684 -16.57 17.27 8.22
C PHE A 684 -16.36 16.80 6.78
N PRO A 685 -17.31 16.13 6.08
CA PRO A 685 -17.05 15.60 4.74
C PRO A 685 -16.60 16.68 3.74
N VAL A 686 -17.20 17.87 3.80
CA VAL A 686 -16.83 19.01 2.95
C VAL A 686 -15.47 19.59 3.37
N LEU A 687 -15.25 19.79 4.68
CA LEU A 687 -14.00 20.36 5.19
C LEU A 687 -12.78 19.47 4.86
N LYS A 688 -12.94 18.15 4.97
CA LYS A 688 -11.88 17.17 4.63
C LYS A 688 -11.43 17.30 3.18
N GLU A 689 -12.34 17.48 2.24
CA GLU A 689 -11.97 17.65 0.82
C GLU A 689 -11.37 19.02 0.52
N PHE A 690 -11.86 20.10 1.13
CA PHE A 690 -11.26 21.43 0.95
C PHE A 690 -9.83 21.51 1.50
N VAL A 691 -9.58 20.93 2.68
CA VAL A 691 -8.28 21.02 3.36
C VAL A 691 -7.15 20.26 2.64
N LYS A 692 -7.49 19.35 1.72
CA LYS A 692 -6.51 18.74 0.80
C LYS A 692 -5.85 19.78 -0.11
N ASP A 693 -6.51 20.89 -0.40
CA ASP A 693 -5.91 22.04 -1.08
C ASP A 693 -5.17 22.92 -0.04
N LEU A 694 -3.89 23.17 -0.30
CA LEU A 694 -3.01 23.96 0.55
C LEU A 694 -3.58 25.36 0.87
N LYS A 695 -4.27 26.00 -0.08
CA LYS A 695 -4.83 27.35 0.12
C LYS A 695 -5.90 27.35 1.22
N TYR A 696 -6.82 26.40 1.17
CA TYR A 696 -7.88 26.26 2.17
C TYR A 696 -7.36 25.62 3.45
N GLY A 697 -6.30 24.81 3.38
CA GLY A 697 -5.54 24.36 4.55
C GLY A 697 -4.98 25.54 5.36
N GLU A 698 -4.37 26.54 4.71
CA GLU A 698 -3.90 27.77 5.38
C GLU A 698 -5.05 28.56 6.02
N GLU A 699 -6.17 28.72 5.30
CA GLU A 699 -7.36 29.43 5.81
C GLU A 699 -7.96 28.72 7.03
N PHE A 700 -8.07 27.38 6.97
CA PHE A 700 -8.52 26.54 8.06
C PHE A 700 -7.62 26.68 9.29
N VAL A 701 -6.29 26.61 9.11
CA VAL A 701 -5.32 26.74 10.21
C VAL A 701 -5.42 28.11 10.89
N ASN A 702 -5.55 29.20 10.13
CA ASN A 702 -5.74 30.54 10.71
C ASN A 702 -7.00 30.60 11.57
N LYS A 703 -8.14 30.12 11.06
CA LYS A 703 -9.41 30.13 11.79
C LYS A 703 -9.36 29.28 13.06
N ILE A 704 -8.79 28.07 12.99
CA ILE A 704 -8.62 27.20 14.17
C ILE A 704 -7.72 27.87 15.23
N LEU A 705 -6.66 28.58 14.82
CA LEU A 705 -5.77 29.28 15.75
C LEU A 705 -6.42 30.54 16.36
N GLU A 706 -7.35 31.19 15.66
CA GLU A 706 -8.12 32.33 16.16
C GLU A 706 -9.26 31.89 17.11
N ASP A 707 -10.00 30.85 16.74
CA ASP A 707 -11.17 30.35 17.48
C ASP A 707 -10.82 29.36 18.61
N GLU A 708 -9.60 28.81 18.61
CA GLU A 708 -9.16 27.69 19.47
C GLU A 708 -10.09 26.45 19.45
N ASP A 709 -10.80 26.21 18.33
CA ASP A 709 -11.72 25.07 18.14
C ASP A 709 -10.95 23.77 17.81
N LEU A 710 -10.32 23.20 18.84
CA LEU A 710 -9.54 21.96 18.75
C LEU A 710 -10.39 20.71 18.51
N ASP A 711 -11.72 20.78 18.66
CA ASP A 711 -12.61 19.66 18.41
C ASP A 711 -12.83 19.49 16.90
N LEU A 712 -12.98 20.61 16.17
CA LEU A 712 -13.04 20.61 14.71
C LEU A 712 -11.73 20.10 14.08
N LEU A 713 -10.59 20.46 14.68
CA LEU A 713 -9.27 19.97 14.25
C LEU A 713 -9.21 18.43 14.27
N SER A 714 -9.72 17.78 15.32
CA SER A 714 -9.63 16.33 15.49
C SER A 714 -10.28 15.54 14.34
N GLY A 715 -11.34 16.08 13.74
CA GLY A 715 -12.04 15.44 12.63
C GLY A 715 -11.40 15.66 11.27
N VAL A 716 -10.49 16.63 11.12
CA VAL A 716 -9.92 17.06 9.82
C VAL A 716 -8.41 16.80 9.74
N ILE A 717 -7.73 16.59 10.87
CA ILE A 717 -6.27 16.57 10.94
C ILE A 717 -5.59 15.51 10.04
N GLU A 718 -6.26 14.39 9.78
CA GLU A 718 -5.73 13.32 8.93
C GLU A 718 -5.54 13.74 7.47
N GLU A 719 -6.33 14.70 7.00
CA GLU A 719 -6.30 15.21 5.62
C GLU A 719 -5.47 16.49 5.48
N LEU A 720 -5.06 17.10 6.59
CA LEU A 720 -4.25 18.33 6.63
C LEU A 720 -2.78 18.01 6.38
N ASP A 721 -2.10 18.86 5.59
CA ASP A 721 -0.65 18.76 5.36
C ASP A 721 0.10 18.76 6.71
N HIS A 722 0.97 17.76 6.89
CA HIS A 722 1.73 17.56 8.12
C HIS A 722 2.56 18.79 8.50
N SER A 723 2.87 19.66 7.54
CA SER A 723 3.59 20.92 7.72
C SER A 723 3.01 21.82 8.80
N PHE A 724 1.69 21.80 9.00
CA PHE A 724 1.01 22.66 9.95
C PHE A 724 1.00 22.12 11.39
N TYR A 725 1.32 20.85 11.59
CA TYR A 725 1.23 20.17 12.88
C TYR A 725 1.98 20.84 14.06
N PRO A 726 3.19 21.41 13.88
CA PRO A 726 3.91 22.12 14.94
C PRO A 726 3.11 23.26 15.58
N LEU A 727 2.20 23.90 14.84
CA LEU A 727 1.43 25.05 15.32
C LEU A 727 0.41 24.64 16.40
N PHE A 728 -0.09 23.41 16.34
CA PHE A 728 -1.18 22.94 17.22
C PHE A 728 -0.69 22.33 18.52
N ILE A 729 0.59 21.98 18.65
CA ILE A 729 1.13 21.33 19.85
C ILE A 729 0.93 22.17 21.11
N LYS A 730 1.33 23.45 21.10
CA LYS A 730 1.20 24.32 22.29
C LYS A 730 -0.27 24.54 22.69
N PRO A 731 -1.21 24.85 21.77
CA PRO A 731 -2.64 24.90 22.08
C PRO A 731 -3.19 23.60 22.67
N LEU A 732 -2.86 22.44 22.07
CA LEU A 732 -3.32 21.13 22.56
C LEU A 732 -2.83 20.86 24.00
N LEU A 733 -1.55 21.14 24.30
CA LEU A 733 -0.99 20.96 25.63
C LEU A 733 -1.65 21.86 26.68
N ARG A 734 -1.95 23.12 26.33
CA ARG A 734 -2.69 24.04 27.24
C ARG A 734 -4.06 23.47 27.59
N ARG A 735 -4.82 22.99 26.60
CA ARG A 735 -6.16 22.44 26.82
C ARG A 735 -6.12 21.18 27.69
N MET A 736 -5.19 20.26 27.41
CA MET A 736 -4.99 19.05 28.23
C MET A 736 -4.68 19.37 29.70
N SER A 737 -3.94 20.46 29.96
CA SER A 737 -3.62 20.88 31.34
C SER A 737 -4.79 21.56 32.08
N SER A 738 -5.69 22.24 31.36
CA SER A 738 -6.83 22.95 31.95
C SER A 738 -7.95 21.99 32.39
N SER A 739 -8.20 20.93 31.61
CA SER A 739 -9.25 19.94 31.84
C SER A 739 -9.01 19.02 33.04
N THR A 740 -7.76 18.85 33.50
CA THR A 740 -7.45 18.10 34.72
C THR A 740 -7.96 18.77 36.01
N SER A 741 -8.44 20.01 35.92
CA SER A 741 -8.91 20.80 37.06
C SER A 741 -10.44 20.87 37.21
N SER A 742 -11.24 20.43 36.23
CA SER A 742 -12.71 20.54 36.25
C SER A 742 -13.43 19.19 36.46
N LYS A 743 -14.57 19.24 37.16
CA LYS A 743 -15.31 18.11 37.76
C LYS A 743 -15.57 16.95 36.78
N LEU A 744 -15.02 15.78 37.10
CA LEU A 744 -15.52 14.47 36.64
C LEU A 744 -16.70 14.05 37.54
N ASP A 745 -17.93 14.31 37.10
CA ASP A 745 -19.13 13.67 37.65
C ASP A 745 -19.26 12.27 37.02
N ILE A 746 -19.02 11.23 37.83
CA ILE A 746 -19.23 9.83 37.44
C ILE A 746 -20.67 9.48 37.79
N GLY A 747 -21.56 9.55 36.79
CA GLY A 747 -22.89 8.97 36.84
C GLY A 747 -22.82 7.44 36.86
N THR A 748 -23.64 6.86 37.73
CA THR A 748 -23.77 5.43 38.07
C THR A 748 -23.95 4.49 36.87
N THR A 749 -23.31 3.33 36.99
CA THR A 749 -23.45 2.11 36.21
C THR A 749 -24.89 1.76 35.83
N GLY A 750 -25.19 1.74 34.53
CA GLY A 750 -26.34 1.07 33.94
C GLY A 750 -25.85 -0.07 33.04
N THR A 751 -26.12 -1.29 33.47
CA THR A 751 -25.96 -2.54 32.69
C THR A 751 -26.60 -2.43 31.32
N THR A 752 -25.84 -2.65 30.25
CA THR A 752 -26.37 -2.94 28.91
C THR A 752 -25.92 -4.33 28.48
N THR A 753 -26.88 -5.23 28.49
CA THR A 753 -26.86 -6.56 27.90
C THR A 753 -26.48 -6.50 26.42
N ILE A 754 -25.59 -7.40 26.02
CA ILE A 754 -25.22 -7.70 24.64
C ILE A 754 -26.47 -8.23 23.92
N GLY A 755 -26.96 -7.47 22.95
CA GLY A 755 -27.98 -7.89 21.99
C GLY A 755 -27.44 -7.73 20.57
N THR A 756 -27.30 -8.85 19.88
CA THR A 756 -26.90 -8.96 18.47
C THR A 756 -28.08 -8.61 17.54
N SER A 757 -27.93 -7.55 16.73
CA SER A 757 -28.64 -7.30 15.46
C SER A 757 -28.03 -6.03 14.85
N GLY A 758 -27.46 -6.04 13.64
CA GLY A 758 -28.23 -5.96 12.40
C GLY A 758 -28.13 -4.53 11.84
N THR A 759 -27.46 -4.40 10.70
CA THR A 759 -27.32 -3.24 9.81
C THR A 759 -28.56 -2.34 9.70
N THR A 760 -28.38 -1.02 9.88
CA THR A 760 -28.95 0.09 9.08
C THR A 760 -28.53 1.42 9.71
N GLY A 761 -27.68 2.20 9.02
CA GLY A 761 -27.27 3.53 9.45
C GLY A 761 -28.25 4.59 8.95
N THR A 762 -29.13 5.07 9.83
CA THR A 762 -29.91 6.29 9.64
C THR A 762 -29.27 7.40 10.47
N THR A 763 -28.68 8.39 9.80
CA THR A 763 -28.20 9.63 10.43
C THR A 763 -29.39 10.52 10.78
N THR A 764 -29.81 10.48 12.05
CA THR A 764 -30.74 11.48 12.60
C THR A 764 -29.98 12.70 13.08
N LEU A 765 -30.40 13.88 12.60
CA LEU A 765 -30.06 15.18 13.16
C LEU A 765 -30.45 15.21 14.65
N GLY A 766 -29.48 15.50 15.52
CA GLY A 766 -29.70 15.70 16.94
C GLY A 766 -29.21 17.08 17.38
N THR A 767 -30.12 18.05 17.36
CA THR A 767 -30.03 19.26 18.19
C THR A 767 -30.36 18.90 19.64
N SER A 768 -29.37 18.88 20.53
CA SER A 768 -29.56 19.11 21.96
C SER A 768 -28.24 19.50 22.63
N GLY A 769 -28.16 20.75 23.05
CA GLY A 769 -27.10 21.24 23.91
C GLY A 769 -27.31 20.74 25.34
N THR A 770 -26.46 19.84 25.80
CA THR A 770 -26.22 19.58 27.23
C THR A 770 -24.80 19.03 27.44
N THR A 771 -23.94 19.87 28.04
CA THR A 771 -22.73 19.53 28.83
C THR A 771 -21.70 18.57 28.21
N THR A 772 -20.74 19.14 27.48
CA THR A 772 -19.73 18.47 26.62
C THR A 772 -18.28 18.71 27.10
N ILE A 773 -18.01 18.66 28.41
CA ILE A 773 -16.64 18.94 28.94
C ILE A 773 -15.77 17.65 28.95
N GLY A 774 -16.39 16.48 29.10
CA GLY A 774 -15.69 15.19 29.09
C GLY A 774 -15.19 14.76 27.70
N THR A 775 -16.06 14.81 26.68
CA THR A 775 -15.80 14.35 25.31
C THR A 775 -14.79 15.20 24.54
N THR A 776 -14.65 16.48 24.87
CA THR A 776 -13.70 17.40 24.24
C THR A 776 -12.25 17.21 24.72
N THR A 777 -12.07 16.72 25.95
CA THR A 777 -10.73 16.36 26.47
C THR A 777 -10.22 15.04 25.86
N LEU A 778 -11.16 14.14 25.50
CA LEU A 778 -10.88 12.88 24.83
C LEU A 778 -10.33 13.10 23.40
N ALA A 779 -10.92 14.02 22.63
CA ALA A 779 -10.51 14.31 21.25
C ALA A 779 -9.12 14.96 21.14
N THR A 780 -8.76 15.83 22.08
CA THR A 780 -7.48 16.57 22.05
C THR A 780 -6.27 15.67 22.33
N SER A 781 -6.39 14.72 23.26
CA SER A 781 -5.34 13.73 23.55
C SER A 781 -5.09 12.77 22.38
N GLY A 782 -6.17 12.30 21.73
CA GLY A 782 -6.07 11.49 20.51
C GLY A 782 -5.44 12.24 19.35
N THR A 783 -5.81 13.51 19.15
CA THR A 783 -5.21 14.40 18.14
C THR A 783 -3.72 14.61 18.40
N PHE A 784 -3.34 14.85 19.66
CA PHE A 784 -1.94 15.00 20.06
C PHE A 784 -1.13 13.72 19.78
N SER A 785 -1.68 12.55 20.10
CA SER A 785 -1.08 11.25 19.77
C SER A 785 -0.91 11.03 18.26
N TYR A 786 -1.85 11.50 17.46
CA TYR A 786 -1.75 11.43 16.01
C TYR A 786 -0.62 12.32 15.46
N ILE A 787 -0.46 13.53 16.02
CA ILE A 787 0.52 14.51 15.56
C ILE A 787 1.97 14.10 15.92
N VAL A 788 2.23 13.71 17.17
CA VAL A 788 3.59 13.58 17.70
C VAL A 788 4.51 12.67 16.86
N PRO A 789 4.09 11.46 16.43
CA PRO A 789 4.91 10.60 15.56
C PRO A 789 5.22 11.21 14.18
N ARG A 790 4.43 12.19 13.76
CA ARG A 790 4.50 12.83 12.44
C ARG A 790 5.16 14.21 12.48
N LEU A 791 5.94 14.56 13.52
CA LEU A 791 6.63 15.85 13.62
C LEU A 791 7.96 15.92 12.83
N THR A 792 8.47 14.79 12.33
CA THR A 792 9.75 14.66 11.61
C THR A 792 9.59 14.82 10.09
N PHE A 793 8.96 15.91 9.63
CA PHE A 793 8.79 16.19 8.20
C PHE A 793 9.60 17.41 7.73
N GLU A 794 9.84 17.46 6.41
CA GLU A 794 10.33 18.65 5.70
C GLU A 794 9.16 19.59 5.37
N ILE A 795 9.32 20.88 5.66
CA ILE A 795 8.26 21.88 5.44
C ILE A 795 7.97 21.96 3.93
N ASN A 796 6.69 21.85 3.56
CA ASN A 796 6.25 21.99 2.17
C ASN A 796 6.62 23.39 1.63
N ARG A 797 7.32 23.43 0.48
CA ARG A 797 7.83 24.67 -0.14
C ARG A 797 6.73 25.57 -0.69
N ASN A 798 5.54 25.03 -0.93
CA ASN A 798 4.42 25.74 -1.54
C ASN A 798 3.58 26.53 -0.53
N ILE A 799 3.88 26.43 0.77
CA ILE A 799 3.21 27.19 1.84
C ILE A 799 3.62 28.67 1.79
N SER A 800 2.69 29.55 2.12
CA SER A 800 2.91 30.99 2.25
C SER A 800 4.10 31.32 3.16
N LYS A 801 4.90 32.32 2.76
CA LYS A 801 6.10 32.75 3.49
C LYS A 801 5.81 33.19 4.92
N ASP A 802 4.60 33.71 5.21
CA ASP A 802 4.21 34.08 6.57
C ASP A 802 4.00 32.85 7.46
N PHE A 803 3.28 31.85 6.94
CA PHE A 803 3.08 30.57 7.63
C PHE A 803 4.36 29.79 7.82
N SER A 804 5.23 29.75 6.81
CA SER A 804 6.53 29.08 6.92
C SER A 804 7.36 29.62 8.11
N LYS A 805 7.36 30.94 8.33
CA LYS A 805 8.03 31.57 9.49
C LYS A 805 7.38 31.16 10.83
N LYS A 806 6.04 31.14 10.90
CA LYS A 806 5.30 30.70 12.10
C LYS A 806 5.61 29.23 12.43
N ILE A 807 5.63 28.37 11.40
CA ILE A 807 5.94 26.94 11.53
C ILE A 807 7.39 26.73 11.98
N LEU A 808 8.36 27.43 11.39
CA LEU A 808 9.76 27.37 11.81
C LEU A 808 9.94 27.73 13.28
N LYS A 809 9.33 28.84 13.73
CA LYS A 809 9.38 29.28 15.13
C LYS A 809 8.72 28.26 16.08
N ALA A 810 7.62 27.65 15.66
CA ALA A 810 6.97 26.58 16.41
C ALA A 810 7.85 25.33 16.48
N LYS A 811 8.46 24.93 15.35
CA LYS A 811 9.38 23.80 15.25
C LYS A 811 10.61 23.99 16.14
N GLU A 812 11.25 25.15 16.11
CA GLU A 812 12.37 25.51 17.02
C GLU A 812 11.98 25.33 18.50
N SER A 813 10.77 25.76 18.88
CA SER A 813 10.28 25.55 20.25
C SER A 813 10.04 24.07 20.59
N LEU A 814 9.80 23.23 19.59
CA LEU A 814 9.55 21.80 19.73
C LEU A 814 10.82 20.96 19.57
N GLU A 815 11.93 21.52 19.10
CA GLU A 815 13.21 20.81 19.07
C GLU A 815 13.64 20.37 20.47
N ALA A 816 13.26 21.11 21.52
CA ALA A 816 13.45 20.68 22.91
C ALA A 816 12.63 19.42 23.30
N LEU A 817 11.53 19.14 22.59
CA LEU A 817 10.71 17.94 22.76
C LEU A 817 11.31 16.72 22.06
N LEU A 818 12.07 16.96 20.99
CA LEU A 818 12.77 15.93 20.23
C LEU A 818 14.19 15.67 20.74
N ASP A 819 14.85 16.70 21.29
CA ASP A 819 16.24 16.67 21.74
C ASP A 819 16.38 17.28 23.14
N ILE A 820 16.62 16.39 24.12
CA ILE A 820 16.78 16.74 25.54
C ILE A 820 18.05 17.60 25.76
N SER A 821 19.05 17.52 24.88
CA SER A 821 20.29 18.30 25.02
C SER A 821 20.08 19.81 24.89
N LYS A 822 18.97 20.20 24.25
CA LYS A 822 18.58 21.61 24.04
C LYS A 822 17.76 22.21 25.19
N VAL A 823 17.45 21.41 26.22
CA VAL A 823 16.71 21.88 27.41
C VAL A 823 17.64 22.71 28.32
N PRO A 824 17.23 23.91 28.76
CA PRO A 824 18.04 24.76 29.63
C PRO A 824 18.37 24.09 30.97
N GLU A 825 19.48 24.48 31.60
CA GLU A 825 19.89 23.88 32.87
C GLU A 825 18.94 24.23 34.02
N TYR A 826 18.60 23.23 34.83
CA TYR A 826 17.72 23.40 35.98
C TYR A 826 18.53 23.72 37.24
N THR A 827 18.29 24.89 37.82
CA THR A 827 18.88 25.30 39.11
C THR A 827 17.92 25.04 40.26
N CYS A 828 18.34 24.25 41.24
CA CYS A 828 17.52 23.97 42.43
C CYS A 828 17.36 25.22 43.30
N ARG A 829 16.10 25.51 43.68
CA ARG A 829 15.73 26.63 44.56
C ARG A 829 15.83 26.28 46.04
N CYS A 830 15.88 24.99 46.38
CA CYS A 830 16.03 24.49 47.75
C CYS A 830 17.52 24.34 48.12
N PRO A 831 17.99 24.88 49.26
CA PRO A 831 19.31 24.58 49.77
C PRO A 831 19.45 23.08 50.06
N THR A 832 20.39 22.42 49.37
CA THR A 832 20.69 21.00 49.55
C THR A 832 22.20 20.79 49.48
N SER A 833 22.71 19.80 50.24
CA SER A 833 24.12 19.37 50.22
C SER A 833 24.39 18.31 49.14
N LEU A 834 23.40 17.99 48.32
CA LEU A 834 23.44 16.92 47.34
C LEU A 834 24.11 17.37 46.03
N VAL A 835 25.14 16.62 45.61
CA VAL A 835 25.79 16.77 44.29
C VAL A 835 25.27 15.68 43.37
N LEU A 836 24.54 16.07 42.32
CA LEU A 836 24.00 15.15 41.32
C LEU A 836 25.09 14.69 40.35
N ARG A 837 25.02 13.43 39.91
CA ARG A 837 25.86 12.90 38.81
C ARG A 837 25.35 13.39 37.46
N GLY A 838 26.19 13.38 36.42
CA GLY A 838 25.84 13.90 35.08
C GLY A 838 24.51 13.36 34.52
N TYR A 839 24.29 12.05 34.55
CA TYR A 839 23.04 11.42 34.11
C TYR A 839 21.83 11.78 35.00
N GLN A 840 22.05 12.07 36.30
CA GLN A 840 20.98 12.50 37.21
C GLN A 840 20.59 13.96 36.93
N VAL A 841 21.55 14.80 36.53
CA VAL A 841 21.28 16.16 36.06
C VAL A 841 20.43 16.11 34.80
N GLU A 842 20.74 15.21 33.85
CA GLU A 842 19.92 14.98 32.66
C GLU A 842 18.49 14.51 33.01
N GLY A 843 18.35 13.56 33.94
CA GLY A 843 17.04 13.12 34.43
C GLY A 843 16.22 14.25 35.06
N VAL A 844 16.84 15.12 35.85
CA VAL A 844 16.19 16.32 36.42
C VAL A 844 15.83 17.35 35.33
N LYS A 845 16.71 17.58 34.34
CA LYS A 845 16.42 18.43 33.17
C LYS A 845 15.18 17.92 32.44
N TRP A 846 15.07 16.60 32.24
CA TRP A 846 13.91 15.98 31.61
C TRP A 846 12.62 16.13 32.42
N ILE A 847 12.67 15.96 33.74
CA ILE A 847 11.49 16.20 34.61
C ILE A 847 11.06 17.66 34.56
N SER A 848 12.02 18.60 34.59
CA SER A 848 11.75 20.04 34.45
C SER A 848 11.15 20.37 33.09
N PHE A 849 11.60 19.70 32.02
CA PHE A 849 11.01 19.83 30.70
C PHE A 849 9.54 19.39 30.72
N LEU A 850 9.24 18.19 31.22
CA LEU A 850 7.86 17.69 31.32
C LEU A 850 6.97 18.68 32.08
N PHE A 851 7.47 19.20 33.20
CA PHE A 851 6.76 20.19 33.99
C PHE A 851 6.49 21.48 33.22
N SER A 852 7.49 22.02 32.50
CA SER A 852 7.34 23.27 31.73
C SER A 852 6.33 23.17 30.58
N PHE A 853 6.09 21.96 30.06
CA PHE A 853 5.12 21.67 29.00
C PHE A 853 3.81 21.05 29.50
N ASN A 854 3.59 20.96 30.82
CA ASN A 854 2.45 20.28 31.46
C ASN A 854 2.26 18.83 30.98
N LEU A 855 3.37 18.16 30.66
CA LEU A 855 3.41 16.75 30.29
C LEU A 855 3.63 15.88 31.53
N ASN A 856 3.18 14.64 31.41
CA ASN A 856 3.38 13.59 32.39
C ASN A 856 4.30 12.52 31.80
N GLY A 857 5.02 11.77 32.62
CA GLY A 857 6.06 10.87 32.12
C GLY A 857 6.32 9.62 32.94
N ILE A 858 7.13 8.73 32.37
CA ILE A 858 7.65 7.53 33.01
C ILE A 858 9.17 7.67 33.12
N LEU A 859 9.69 7.75 34.34
CA LEU A 859 11.14 7.69 34.57
C LEU A 859 11.56 6.21 34.67
N ALA A 860 12.14 5.72 33.58
CA ALA A 860 12.45 4.30 33.38
C ALA A 860 13.92 3.93 33.58
N ASP A 861 14.65 4.67 34.44
CA ASP A 861 16.05 4.38 34.75
C ASP A 861 16.20 3.01 35.45
N ASP A 862 17.34 2.36 35.23
CA ASP A 862 17.69 1.09 35.89
C ASP A 862 17.72 1.19 37.43
N MET A 863 17.55 0.05 38.08
CA MET A 863 17.62 -0.05 39.54
C MET A 863 19.01 0.40 40.03
N GLY A 864 19.04 1.26 41.05
CA GLY A 864 20.30 1.78 41.62
C GLY A 864 20.81 3.10 41.04
N LEU A 865 20.21 3.64 39.96
CA LEU A 865 20.60 4.94 39.39
C LEU A 865 20.10 6.17 40.18
N GLY A 866 19.31 5.96 41.23
CA GLY A 866 18.86 7.03 42.13
C GLY A 866 17.63 7.80 41.63
N LYS A 867 16.64 7.12 41.05
CA LYS A 867 15.35 7.69 40.62
C LYS A 867 14.70 8.54 41.71
N THR A 868 14.64 8.03 42.94
CA THR A 868 14.09 8.75 44.10
C THR A 868 14.75 10.10 44.31
N ILE A 869 16.09 10.16 44.20
CA ILE A 869 16.86 11.39 44.39
C ILE A 869 16.58 12.40 43.27
N GLN A 870 16.51 11.95 42.01
CA GLN A 870 16.19 12.82 40.88
C GLN A 870 14.82 13.48 41.04
N VAL A 871 13.81 12.69 41.43
CA VAL A 871 12.44 13.19 41.65
C VAL A 871 12.39 14.15 42.83
N LEU A 872 13.01 13.79 43.96
CA LEU A 872 13.04 14.65 45.15
C LEU A 872 13.77 15.97 44.87
N TYR A 873 14.86 15.95 44.12
CA TYR A 873 15.59 17.17 43.75
C TYR A 873 14.72 18.18 43.02
N PHE A 874 13.94 17.71 42.04
CA PHE A 874 13.00 18.56 41.32
C PHE A 874 11.81 18.98 42.19
N VAL A 875 11.13 18.03 42.83
CA VAL A 875 9.90 18.29 43.59
C VAL A 875 10.15 19.18 44.79
N CYS A 876 11.20 18.89 45.58
CA CYS A 876 11.56 19.70 46.75
C CYS A 876 11.91 21.14 46.35
N SER A 877 12.57 21.33 45.21
CA SER A 877 12.88 22.66 44.66
C SER A 877 11.62 23.50 44.37
N GLU A 878 10.59 22.89 43.79
CA GLU A 878 9.34 23.59 43.46
C GLU A 878 8.42 23.83 44.68
N ILE A 879 8.51 22.98 45.72
CA ILE A 879 7.71 23.14 46.95
C ILE A 879 8.38 23.96 48.05
N TYR A 880 9.70 24.22 47.96
CA TYR A 880 10.50 24.86 49.01
C TYR A 880 9.98 26.24 49.47
N GLN A 881 9.14 26.90 48.67
CA GLN A 881 8.50 28.19 48.99
C GLN A 881 7.02 28.22 48.60
N THR A 882 6.42 27.07 48.33
CA THR A 882 5.00 26.96 47.96
C THR A 882 4.28 26.00 48.91
N ASN A 883 3.06 26.34 49.35
CA ASN A 883 2.26 25.46 50.22
C ASN A 883 1.60 24.30 49.44
N LYS A 884 2.28 23.80 48.39
CA LYS A 884 1.80 22.76 47.49
C LYS A 884 2.02 21.38 48.11
N GLN A 885 1.05 20.49 47.94
CA GLN A 885 1.07 19.13 48.50
C GLN A 885 1.38 18.09 47.44
N VAL A 886 2.27 17.16 47.77
CA VAL A 886 2.72 16.07 46.89
C VAL A 886 2.34 14.72 47.48
N LEU A 887 1.84 13.83 46.64
CA LEU A 887 1.51 12.45 47.00
C LEU A 887 2.53 11.48 46.39
N VAL A 888 3.13 10.65 47.23
CA VAL A 888 3.98 9.54 46.80
C VAL A 888 3.30 8.23 47.17
N LEU A 889 2.96 7.43 46.16
CA LEU A 889 2.50 6.04 46.33
C LEU A 889 3.65 5.09 46.03
N CYS A 890 3.95 4.18 46.94
CA CYS A 890 5.03 3.21 46.80
C CYS A 890 4.67 1.87 47.45
N PRO A 891 5.42 0.78 47.21
CA PRO A 891 5.32 -0.45 47.97
C PRO A 891 5.54 -0.21 49.48
N SER A 892 4.87 -0.99 50.32
CA SER A 892 4.96 -0.87 51.80
C SER A 892 6.41 -0.91 52.31
N SER A 893 7.29 -1.69 51.65
CA SER A 893 8.72 -1.80 51.95
C SER A 893 9.53 -0.52 51.69
N LEU A 894 9.09 0.35 50.78
CA LEU A 894 9.81 1.55 50.35
C LEU A 894 9.32 2.84 51.03
N THR A 895 8.21 2.78 51.76
CA THR A 895 7.64 3.95 52.45
C THR A 895 8.62 4.61 53.43
N GLY A 896 9.35 3.82 54.23
CA GLY A 896 10.36 4.32 55.16
C GLY A 896 11.58 4.93 54.46
N HIS A 897 11.96 4.37 53.30
CA HIS A 897 13.08 4.87 52.50
C HIS A 897 12.80 6.28 51.98
N TRP A 898 11.61 6.52 51.39
CA TRP A 898 11.21 7.86 50.92
C TRP A 898 11.24 8.91 52.03
N VAL A 899 10.77 8.58 53.23
CA VAL A 899 10.80 9.50 54.38
C VAL A 899 12.24 9.80 54.81
N SER A 900 13.09 8.77 54.88
CA SER A 900 14.51 8.92 55.26
C SER A 900 15.29 9.78 54.27
N GLU A 901 15.07 9.60 52.97
CA GLU A 901 15.75 10.35 51.91
C GLU A 901 15.40 11.85 51.95
N VAL A 902 14.12 12.18 52.16
CA VAL A 902 13.69 13.58 52.32
C VAL A 902 14.31 14.19 53.58
N GLN A 903 14.26 13.51 54.72
CA GLN A 903 14.83 14.01 55.97
C GLN A 903 16.36 14.22 55.88
N ARG A 904 17.06 13.35 55.14
CA ARG A 904 18.51 13.42 54.97
C ARG A 904 18.95 14.53 54.03
N HIS A 905 18.29 14.67 52.88
CA HIS A 905 18.75 15.54 51.79
C HIS A 905 17.99 16.87 51.69
N PHE A 906 16.78 16.94 52.26
CA PHE A 906 15.89 18.11 52.24
C PHE A 906 15.19 18.31 53.60
N PRO A 907 15.93 18.53 54.71
CA PRO A 907 15.36 18.62 56.06
C PRO A 907 14.38 19.79 56.25
N GLN A 908 14.40 20.77 55.34
CA GLN A 908 13.54 21.94 55.33
C GLN A 908 12.11 21.62 54.86
N VAL A 909 11.90 20.48 54.19
CA VAL A 909 10.61 20.06 53.62
C VAL A 909 9.90 19.12 54.59
N SER A 910 8.65 19.43 54.92
CA SER A 910 7.85 18.57 55.79
C SER A 910 7.39 17.30 55.07
N VAL A 911 7.73 16.13 55.63
CA VAL A 911 7.35 14.80 55.10
C VAL A 911 6.69 13.97 56.20
N SER A 912 5.61 13.26 55.86
CA SER A 912 5.00 12.29 56.78
C SER A 912 4.57 11.01 56.08
N LEU A 913 4.64 9.90 56.83
CA LEU A 913 4.00 8.64 56.48
C LEU A 913 2.53 8.71 56.87
N TYR A 914 1.63 8.46 55.92
CA TYR A 914 0.20 8.53 56.19
C TYR A 914 -0.24 7.50 57.23
N LYS A 915 -0.93 7.99 58.26
CA LYS A 915 -1.62 7.18 59.27
C LYS A 915 -3.05 7.70 59.42
N LYS A 916 -4.04 6.81 59.48
CA LYS A 916 -5.49 7.12 59.49
C LYS A 916 -5.96 8.10 60.59
N LYS A 917 -5.13 8.36 61.62
CA LYS A 917 -5.40 9.29 62.74
C LYS A 917 -4.53 10.55 62.75
N SER A 918 -3.76 10.80 61.69
CA SER A 918 -2.85 11.96 61.58
C SER A 918 -3.55 13.15 60.95
N THR A 919 -3.64 14.28 61.65
CA THR A 919 -4.29 15.52 61.20
C THR A 919 -3.32 16.59 60.69
N THR A 920 -2.01 16.37 60.74
CA THR A 920 -1.01 17.35 60.27
C THR A 920 -0.87 17.31 58.74
N ALA A 921 -1.14 18.45 58.10
CA ALA A 921 -0.88 18.64 56.68
C ALA A 921 0.62 18.81 56.44
N THR A 922 1.23 17.89 55.67
CA THR A 922 2.65 17.95 55.27
C THR A 922 2.79 18.27 53.78
N SER A 923 3.94 18.80 53.40
CA SER A 923 4.29 19.13 52.00
C SER A 923 4.39 17.85 51.15
N ILE A 924 4.97 16.78 51.70
CA ILE A 924 5.02 15.46 51.08
C ILE A 924 4.28 14.44 51.95
N THR A 925 3.34 13.71 51.34
CA THR A 925 2.62 12.59 51.97
C THR A 925 3.02 11.29 51.29
N VAL A 926 3.62 10.36 52.04
CA VAL A 926 4.02 9.03 51.55
C VAL A 926 3.00 8.00 52.01
N VAL A 927 2.50 7.18 51.08
CA VAL A 927 1.45 6.17 51.33
C VAL A 927 1.82 4.87 50.63
N SER A 928 1.50 3.73 51.26
CA SER A 928 1.60 2.44 50.57
C SER A 928 0.41 2.18 49.63
N TYR A 929 0.61 1.42 48.55
CA TYR A 929 -0.48 1.04 47.65
C TYR A 929 -1.66 0.38 48.36
N ASP A 930 -1.41 -0.49 49.34
CA ASP A 930 -2.46 -1.17 50.12
C ASP A 930 -3.28 -0.19 50.97
N MET A 931 -2.60 0.78 51.60
CA MET A 931 -3.25 1.80 52.42
C MET A 931 -4.07 2.75 51.56
N PHE A 932 -3.52 3.20 50.43
CA PHE A 932 -4.25 3.99 49.45
C PHE A 932 -5.48 3.24 48.93
N ARG A 933 -5.33 1.96 48.59
CA ARG A 933 -6.45 1.12 48.15
C ARG A 933 -7.57 1.17 49.18
N ASN A 934 -7.29 0.98 50.46
CA ASN A 934 -8.32 0.90 51.49
C ASN A 934 -8.95 2.25 51.86
N ASP A 935 -8.24 3.37 51.73
CA ASP A 935 -8.67 4.69 52.22
C ASP A 935 -8.66 5.79 51.15
N TYR A 936 -8.84 5.40 49.88
CA TYR A 936 -8.72 6.27 48.70
C TYR A 936 -9.58 7.55 48.75
N GLN A 937 -10.72 7.53 49.45
CA GLN A 937 -11.65 8.67 49.56
C GLN A 937 -10.99 9.92 50.18
N ASN A 938 -10.06 9.72 51.12
CA ASN A 938 -9.32 10.82 51.75
C ASN A 938 -8.31 11.48 50.80
N PHE A 939 -7.94 10.80 49.72
CA PHE A 939 -6.95 11.25 48.74
C PHE A 939 -7.60 11.83 47.48
N THR A 940 -8.78 11.36 47.09
CA THR A 940 -9.50 11.83 45.88
C THR A 940 -10.24 13.16 46.08
N THR A 941 -10.53 13.52 47.33
CA THR A 941 -11.17 14.79 47.70
C THR A 941 -10.23 15.98 47.66
N ARG A 942 -8.91 15.75 47.64
CA ARG A 942 -7.86 16.78 47.61
C ARG A 942 -7.23 16.86 46.23
N GLU A 943 -6.80 18.06 45.84
CA GLU A 943 -6.00 18.27 44.64
C GLU A 943 -4.52 18.24 45.00
N TRP A 944 -3.76 17.36 44.34
CA TRP A 944 -2.34 17.18 44.58
C TRP A 944 -1.56 17.94 43.52
N PHE A 945 -0.53 18.68 43.93
CA PHE A 945 0.36 19.36 42.98
C PHE A 945 1.11 18.36 42.10
N TYR A 946 1.58 17.27 42.70
CA TYR A 946 2.35 16.24 42.02
C TYR A 946 2.00 14.87 42.59
N VAL A 947 1.79 13.89 41.72
CA VAL A 947 1.59 12.48 42.11
C VAL A 947 2.74 11.65 41.55
N VAL A 948 3.47 10.98 42.45
CA VAL A 948 4.57 10.08 42.10
C VAL A 948 4.17 8.66 42.44
N LEU A 949 4.29 7.76 41.47
CA LEU A 949 4.07 6.32 41.65
C LEU A 949 5.39 5.59 41.53
N ASP A 950 5.90 5.11 42.65
CA ASP A 950 7.11 4.29 42.69
C ASP A 950 6.75 2.81 42.48
N GLU A 951 7.50 2.13 41.62
CA GLU A 951 7.13 0.80 41.10
C GLU A 951 5.75 0.78 40.43
N GLY A 952 5.47 1.77 39.58
CA GLY A 952 4.16 1.90 38.92
C GLY A 952 3.81 0.80 37.91
N HIS A 953 4.67 -0.21 37.73
CA HIS A 953 4.33 -1.44 37.01
C HIS A 953 3.15 -2.21 37.64
N VAL A 954 2.79 -1.89 38.89
CA VAL A 954 1.57 -2.39 39.54
C VAL A 954 0.29 -1.97 38.79
N LEU A 955 0.35 -0.91 37.97
CA LEU A 955 -0.78 -0.42 37.17
C LEU A 955 -1.02 -1.15 35.84
N ARG A 956 -0.22 -2.17 35.49
CA ARG A 956 -0.32 -2.88 34.21
C ARG A 956 -1.71 -3.44 33.92
N ASN A 957 -2.41 -3.93 34.94
CA ASN A 957 -3.73 -4.53 34.78
C ASN A 957 -4.87 -3.52 35.09
N PRO A 958 -5.61 -3.07 34.06
CA PRO A 958 -6.69 -2.09 34.22
C PRO A 958 -7.91 -2.63 34.98
N ASN A 959 -8.05 -3.95 35.11
CA ASN A 959 -9.17 -4.59 35.81
C ASN A 959 -9.00 -4.58 37.34
N THR A 960 -7.87 -4.09 37.84
CA THR A 960 -7.61 -4.08 39.29
C THR A 960 -8.34 -2.93 39.98
N LEU A 961 -8.84 -3.21 41.19
CA LEU A 961 -9.48 -2.20 42.05
C LEU A 961 -8.52 -1.06 42.44
N LEU A 962 -7.21 -1.33 42.46
CA LEU A 962 -6.19 -0.33 42.72
C LEU A 962 -6.08 0.64 41.54
N TYR A 963 -6.05 0.14 40.30
CA TYR A 963 -6.00 0.94 39.09
C TYR A 963 -7.19 1.91 39.00
N SER A 964 -8.42 1.40 39.18
CA SER A 964 -9.62 2.25 39.11
C SER A 964 -9.63 3.35 40.17
N ARG A 965 -9.10 3.07 41.38
CA ARG A 965 -8.97 4.07 42.46
C ARG A 965 -7.86 5.09 42.20
N ILE A 966 -6.72 4.66 41.66
CA ILE A 966 -5.60 5.56 41.32
C ILE A 966 -6.01 6.54 40.21
N CYS A 967 -6.80 6.10 39.23
CA CYS A 967 -7.31 6.98 38.18
C CYS A 967 -8.23 8.11 38.69
N LEU A 968 -8.76 8.00 39.91
CA LEU A 968 -9.58 9.06 40.54
C LEU A 968 -8.73 10.18 41.17
N LEU A 969 -7.41 10.03 41.25
CA LEU A 969 -6.51 11.04 41.81
C LEU A 969 -6.47 12.29 40.92
N ARG A 970 -6.68 13.46 41.55
CA ARG A 970 -6.62 14.76 40.87
C ARG A 970 -5.23 15.36 41.03
N SER A 971 -4.50 15.43 39.92
CA SER A 971 -3.21 16.10 39.87
C SER A 971 -2.85 16.53 38.44
N PRO A 972 -2.37 17.76 38.23
CA PRO A 972 -1.90 18.22 36.93
C PRO A 972 -0.58 17.57 36.52
N HIS A 973 0.24 17.11 37.48
CA HIS A 973 1.53 16.50 37.21
C HIS A 973 1.64 15.10 37.81
N LYS A 974 1.91 14.12 36.95
CA LYS A 974 2.00 12.70 37.27
C LYS A 974 3.32 12.13 36.77
N LEU A 975 4.01 11.39 37.62
CA LEU A 975 5.25 10.71 37.26
C LEU A 975 5.23 9.26 37.75
N ILE A 976 5.54 8.34 36.86
CA ILE A 976 5.69 6.92 37.20
C ILE A 976 7.18 6.56 37.20
N LEU A 977 7.62 5.88 38.25
CA LEU A 977 8.97 5.34 38.36
C LEU A 977 8.90 3.83 38.22
N THR A 978 9.68 3.26 37.30
CA THR A 978 9.76 1.80 37.14
C THR A 978 11.04 1.40 36.40
N GLY A 979 11.72 0.34 36.83
CA GLY A 979 12.83 -0.22 36.04
C GLY A 979 12.38 -1.02 34.82
N THR A 980 11.10 -1.38 34.73
CA THR A 980 10.56 -2.26 33.68
C THR A 980 9.20 -1.72 33.17
N PRO A 981 9.20 -0.74 32.25
CA PRO A 981 7.95 -0.15 31.75
C PRO A 981 7.11 -1.13 30.91
N VAL A 982 7.74 -2.14 30.28
CA VAL A 982 7.07 -3.16 29.44
C VAL A 982 7.59 -4.54 29.83
N HIS A 983 6.69 -5.54 29.97
CA HIS A 983 7.10 -6.91 30.31
C HIS A 983 6.70 -7.92 29.24
N ASN A 984 5.40 -8.06 28.94
CA ASN A 984 4.92 -9.18 28.11
C ASN A 984 3.96 -8.76 26.97
N SER A 985 3.21 -7.65 27.09
CA SER A 985 2.28 -7.21 26.04
C SER A 985 2.23 -5.68 25.90
N LEU A 986 1.79 -5.19 24.75
CA LEU A 986 1.56 -3.77 24.50
C LEU A 986 0.38 -3.20 25.33
N ASP A 987 -0.50 -4.07 25.84
CA ASP A 987 -1.62 -3.68 26.73
C ASP A 987 -1.14 -3.12 28.08
N ASP A 988 0.03 -3.58 28.55
CA ASP A 988 0.70 -3.06 29.75
C ASP A 988 1.02 -1.56 29.61
N LEU A 989 1.37 -1.11 28.40
CA LEU A 989 1.63 0.31 28.13
C LEU A 989 0.33 1.12 28.07
N VAL A 990 -0.76 0.56 27.53
CA VAL A 990 -2.05 1.26 27.42
C VAL A 990 -2.56 1.68 28.78
N SER A 991 -2.50 0.78 29.77
CA SER A 991 -2.97 1.08 31.13
C SER A 991 -2.10 2.15 31.83
N ILE A 992 -0.78 2.04 31.71
CA ILE A 992 0.16 3.01 32.29
C ILE A 992 -0.02 4.39 31.64
N PHE A 993 -0.09 4.46 30.30
CA PHE A 993 -0.30 5.72 29.59
C PHE A 993 -1.70 6.29 29.83
N HIS A 994 -2.74 5.47 29.99
CA HIS A 994 -4.08 5.97 30.31
C HIS A 994 -4.10 6.75 31.64
N PHE A 995 -3.29 6.36 32.63
CA PHE A 995 -3.17 7.13 33.87
C PHE A 995 -2.41 8.45 33.69
N ILE A 996 -1.31 8.42 32.94
CA ILE A 996 -0.39 9.55 32.70
C ILE A 996 -1.03 10.59 31.77
N MET A 997 -1.55 10.14 30.64
CA MET A 997 -2.23 10.92 29.60
C MET A 997 -3.43 10.12 29.08
N PRO A 998 -4.62 10.31 29.67
CA PRO A 998 -5.84 9.63 29.25
C PRO A 998 -6.05 9.75 27.72
N ASN A 999 -6.31 8.64 27.05
CA ASN A 999 -6.62 8.54 25.61
C ASN A 999 -5.49 8.94 24.65
N TYR A 1000 -4.25 9.01 25.14
CA TYR A 1000 -3.07 9.13 24.27
C TYR A 1000 -2.84 7.83 23.46
N LEU A 1001 -3.17 6.67 24.04
CA LEU A 1001 -3.13 5.37 23.36
C LEU A 1001 -4.49 4.69 23.51
N SER A 1002 -5.15 4.37 22.39
CA SER A 1002 -6.38 3.54 22.40
C SER A 1002 -6.05 2.07 22.11
N LYS A 1003 -6.91 1.15 22.56
CA LYS A 1003 -6.76 -0.29 22.26
C LYS A 1003 -6.88 -0.58 20.76
N ASP A 1004 -7.71 0.20 20.06
CA ASP A 1004 -7.96 0.07 18.62
C ASP A 1004 -6.76 0.53 17.78
N ASP A 1005 -6.00 1.54 18.21
CA ASP A 1005 -4.79 2.01 17.51
C ASP A 1005 -3.70 0.93 17.49
N ILE A 1006 -3.55 0.20 18.60
CA ILE A 1006 -2.60 -0.91 18.68
C ILE A 1006 -3.07 -2.06 17.79
N HIS A 1007 -4.35 -2.45 17.85
CA HIS A 1007 -4.90 -3.56 17.06
C HIS A 1007 -4.93 -3.29 15.55
N LYS A 1008 -5.16 -2.05 15.10
CA LYS A 1008 -5.03 -1.68 13.66
C LYS A 1008 -3.61 -1.85 13.13
N THR A 1009 -2.62 -1.63 13.97
CA THR A 1009 -1.20 -1.80 13.63
C THR A 1009 -0.82 -3.28 13.57
N THR A 1010 -1.39 -4.12 14.45
CA THR A 1010 -1.23 -5.59 14.45
C THR A 1010 -2.05 -6.31 13.36
N THR A 1011 -3.21 -5.77 12.97
CA THR A 1011 -4.08 -6.37 11.93
C THR A 1011 -3.64 -6.01 10.51
N LYS A 1012 -3.16 -4.79 10.23
CA LYS A 1012 -2.48 -4.48 8.95
C LYS A 1012 -1.23 -5.33 8.71
N THR A 1013 -0.61 -5.85 9.77
CA THR A 1013 0.50 -6.81 9.70
C THR A 1013 0.06 -8.26 9.51
N THR A 1014 -1.25 -8.57 9.63
CA THR A 1014 -1.80 -9.92 9.37
C THR A 1014 -2.61 -10.02 8.08
N THR A 1015 -3.25 -8.95 7.59
CA THR A 1015 -4.15 -9.02 6.40
C THR A 1015 -3.49 -8.83 5.04
N THR A 1016 -2.16 -8.71 4.94
CA THR A 1016 -1.44 -8.79 3.64
C THR A 1016 -0.98 -10.20 3.27
N LYS A 1017 -1.40 -11.22 4.03
CA LYS A 1017 -1.24 -12.63 3.67
C LYS A 1017 -2.54 -13.39 3.90
N THR A 1018 -3.54 -13.17 3.04
CA THR A 1018 -4.58 -14.12 2.60
C THR A 1018 -5.77 -13.36 2.01
N THR A 1019 -5.72 -13.08 0.72
CA THR A 1019 -6.86 -13.11 -0.24
C THR A 1019 -6.29 -12.93 -1.65
N THR A 1020 -5.47 -13.90 -2.05
CA THR A 1020 -5.36 -14.36 -3.45
C THR A 1020 -5.65 -15.85 -3.41
N LYS A 1021 -6.95 -16.15 -3.46
CA LYS A 1021 -7.55 -17.34 -4.06
C LYS A 1021 -8.94 -16.95 -4.47
#